data_AF-A0A1Q3EI43-F1
#
_entry.id   AF-A0A1Q3EI43-F1
#
_cell.length_a   1.000
_cell.length_b   1.000
_cell.length_c   1.000
_cell.angle_alpha   90.00
_cell.angle_beta   90.00
_cell.angle_gamma   90.00
#
_symmetry.space_group_name_H-M   'P 1'
#
loop_
_entity.id
_entity.type
_entity.pdbx_description
1 polymer ?
#
loop_
_entity_poly.entity_id
_entity_poly.type
_entity_poly.pdbx_seq_one_letter_code
_entity_poly.pdbx_strand_id
1 'polypeptide(L)'
;MGRKHRKTQKQKKAAKNRANNANEKETFADGEYRARSQQAREFSDEMYRRLELQRLNCQAWEAYVQEEVDIYTGSGAYNIILKESLGVLATLGVLLVLLFTDEVFIKLFEFQSHPNAIFSVWWTIVGALGTFTGVLKFCHSFLDLYEAGIVELQAALDAGRFTSVDLVTAYLARIEEVNLHGAELRAVLQVSPVALDAAAILDEERQRSGKRGVLHGIPVLLKDNMATLPSEEGLGTTAGSHALYNSIVPDDAGVVKRLRNAGAIILGKANMSEFAHFRGPVPSGWSGLGGQCKSAYHPKGSPGGSSSGSGVAASVGLVTVTLGTETDGSITSPSANNNVVGIKPTVGLTSRAGVLPIAAAQDTVGPMTRTVQDAAIVLSVIAGEDPNDRRTLSQPHPVPDYSKALDVNALRGKRIGVPRSSIPSDTIDVQSILSAFDESLRIMESLGATIVDPANLPSAEEIKGLNPALKEVPTGVRTLADLIQFNIDHAELELPEGYSNQGILIDSEATNGRDEAYGKALARNLELGATRGIDAALKEYKLDALVLPARDTTTPAAIAGYPTVTVPLGFFPEDEPVKYDGNIAYPAPDMPFGLSFIGTAFDEYALIGMAYAFEQKTKDISISLLLLYAGRFYLIIMVTVKATSCMPDFTSQEILNGRFHILDFLGAGAYGKVYKALDNYPKSFSSTRYYAIKVLLKADTQSRDYEMQLRELKLQKKVSHHPNIVTFCGAFEENDFVFVVLEYCEGSSSHPMSRF
;
A
#
# COMPACT_ATOMS: atom_id res chain seq x y z
N MET A 1 2.13 -36.80 55.72
CA MET A 1 2.30 -36.75 54.24
C MET A 1 0.99 -36.75 53.43
N GLY A 2 -0.12 -37.36 53.88
CA GLY A 2 -1.37 -37.46 53.09
C GLY A 2 -2.15 -36.16 52.79
N ARG A 3 -2.02 -35.10 53.61
CA ARG A 3 -2.71 -33.80 53.35
C ARG A 3 -2.04 -32.94 52.27
N LYS A 4 -0.72 -33.01 52.11
CA LYS A 4 0.00 -32.33 51.02
C LYS A 4 -0.33 -32.99 49.67
N HIS A 5 -0.33 -34.32 49.61
CA HIS A 5 -0.63 -35.07 48.39
C HIS A 5 -2.06 -34.85 47.86
N ARG A 6 -3.06 -34.75 48.75
CA ARG A 6 -4.44 -34.40 48.37
C ARG A 6 -4.59 -32.97 47.86
N LYS A 7 -3.84 -31.99 48.38
CA LYS A 7 -3.87 -30.60 47.86
C LYS A 7 -3.27 -30.52 46.45
N THR A 8 -2.17 -31.22 46.20
CA THR A 8 -1.50 -31.23 44.89
C THR A 8 -2.36 -31.90 43.82
N GLN A 9 -3.06 -32.99 44.15
CA GLN A 9 -4.00 -33.61 43.20
C GLN A 9 -5.23 -32.74 42.91
N LYS A 10 -5.74 -32.00 43.91
CA LYS A 10 -6.88 -31.10 43.72
C LYS A 10 -6.51 -29.89 42.85
N GLN A 11 -5.28 -29.37 42.99
CA GLN A 11 -4.74 -28.31 42.14
C GLN A 11 -4.48 -28.79 40.71
N LYS A 12 -3.92 -30.00 40.51
CA LYS A 12 -3.74 -30.58 39.17
C LYS A 12 -5.07 -30.85 38.46
N LYS A 13 -6.10 -31.29 39.19
CA LYS A 13 -7.45 -31.48 38.64
C LYS A 13 -8.13 -30.16 38.29
N ALA A 14 -7.93 -29.11 39.09
CA ALA A 14 -8.43 -27.77 38.78
C ALA A 14 -7.71 -27.13 37.57
N ALA A 15 -6.40 -27.32 37.44
CA ALA A 15 -5.63 -26.87 36.28
C ALA A 15 -6.05 -27.59 34.99
N LYS A 16 -6.26 -28.91 35.05
CA LYS A 16 -6.75 -29.69 33.90
C LYS A 16 -8.17 -29.28 33.48
N ASN A 17 -9.06 -29.00 34.43
CA ASN A 17 -10.40 -28.51 34.11
C ASN A 17 -10.38 -27.08 33.53
N ARG A 18 -9.44 -26.23 33.94
CA ARG A 18 -9.25 -24.89 33.34
C ARG A 18 -8.70 -24.96 31.92
N ALA A 19 -7.75 -25.86 31.66
CA ALA A 19 -7.22 -26.11 30.32
C ALA A 19 -8.29 -26.66 29.37
N ASN A 20 -9.14 -27.58 29.84
CA ASN A 20 -10.25 -28.10 29.05
C ASN A 20 -11.30 -27.03 28.74
N ASN A 21 -11.66 -26.18 29.71
CA ASN A 21 -12.58 -25.06 29.48
C ASN A 21 -11.98 -23.96 28.59
N ALA A 22 -10.65 -23.82 28.55
CA ALA A 22 -9.97 -22.92 27.62
C ALA A 22 -10.06 -23.45 26.18
N ASN A 23 -9.75 -24.74 25.96
CA ASN A 23 -9.92 -25.40 24.67
C ASN A 23 -11.38 -25.35 24.15
N GLU A 24 -12.37 -25.51 25.03
CA GLU A 24 -13.80 -25.42 24.65
C GLU A 24 -14.21 -23.99 24.25
N LYS A 25 -13.62 -22.95 24.86
CA LYS A 25 -13.84 -21.56 24.45
C LYS A 25 -13.12 -21.20 23.16
N GLU A 26 -11.94 -21.77 22.93
CA GLU A 26 -11.14 -21.60 21.72
C GLU A 26 -11.84 -22.23 20.50
N THR A 27 -12.43 -23.42 20.68
CA THR A 27 -13.27 -24.07 19.65
C THR A 27 -14.59 -23.35 19.39
N PHE A 28 -15.15 -22.66 20.40
CA PHE A 28 -16.37 -21.85 20.22
C PHE A 28 -16.09 -20.54 19.46
N ALA A 29 -14.96 -19.87 19.76
CA ALA A 29 -14.50 -18.68 19.05
C ALA A 29 -14.09 -18.99 17.59
N ASP A 30 -13.43 -20.13 17.35
CA ASP A 30 -13.12 -20.61 15.99
C ASP A 30 -14.39 -21.00 15.21
N GLY A 31 -15.43 -21.47 15.90
CA GLY A 31 -16.76 -21.75 15.34
C GLY A 31 -17.53 -20.50 14.91
N GLU A 32 -17.56 -19.45 15.73
CA GLU A 32 -18.15 -18.15 15.37
C GLU A 32 -17.37 -17.43 14.27
N TYR A 33 -16.03 -17.53 14.28
CA TYR A 33 -15.17 -17.02 13.21
C TYR A 33 -15.47 -17.70 11.86
N ARG A 34 -15.59 -19.04 11.85
CA ARG A 34 -15.96 -19.79 10.64
C ARG A 34 -17.35 -19.44 10.13
N ALA A 35 -18.32 -19.27 11.02
CA ALA A 35 -19.68 -18.86 10.64
C ALA A 35 -19.72 -17.44 10.03
N ARG A 36 -18.98 -16.48 10.61
CA ARG A 36 -18.90 -15.11 10.09
C ARG A 36 -18.06 -14.99 8.81
N SER A 37 -16.98 -15.77 8.68
CA SER A 37 -16.21 -15.85 7.43
C SER A 37 -17.01 -16.51 6.30
N GLN A 38 -17.87 -17.48 6.61
CA GLN A 38 -18.80 -18.06 5.64
C GLN A 38 -19.84 -17.03 5.18
N GLN A 39 -20.37 -16.22 6.09
CA GLN A 39 -21.29 -15.13 5.76
C GLN A 39 -20.62 -14.04 4.90
N ALA A 40 -19.34 -13.73 5.14
CA ALA A 40 -18.55 -12.84 4.29
C ALA A 40 -18.28 -13.43 2.89
N ARG A 41 -18.05 -14.74 2.78
CA ARG A 41 -17.92 -15.44 1.49
C ARG A 41 -19.22 -15.42 0.69
N GLU A 42 -20.36 -15.69 1.34
CA GLU A 42 -21.67 -15.63 0.69
C GLU A 42 -22.00 -14.22 0.17
N PHE A 43 -21.58 -13.18 0.89
CA PHE A 43 -21.71 -11.79 0.45
C PHE A 43 -20.75 -11.43 -0.70
N SER A 44 -19.51 -11.92 -0.66
CA SER A 44 -18.53 -11.78 -1.75
C SER A 44 -19.04 -12.45 -3.04
N ASP A 45 -19.62 -13.66 -2.95
CA ASP A 45 -20.20 -14.37 -4.10
C ASP A 45 -21.39 -13.62 -4.71
N GLU A 46 -22.21 -12.96 -3.89
CA GLU A 46 -23.31 -12.10 -4.34
C GLU A 46 -22.79 -10.81 -5.02
N MET A 47 -21.70 -10.23 -4.52
CA MET A 47 -21.03 -9.10 -5.18
C MET A 47 -20.45 -9.50 -6.54
N TYR A 48 -19.79 -10.67 -6.64
CA TYR A 48 -19.30 -11.21 -7.92
C TYR A 48 -20.44 -11.46 -8.91
N ARG A 49 -21.59 -11.97 -8.46
CA ARG A 49 -22.79 -12.10 -9.31
C ARG A 49 -23.27 -10.76 -9.87
N ARG A 50 -23.24 -9.70 -9.06
CA ARG A 50 -23.64 -8.35 -9.48
C ARG A 50 -22.65 -7.75 -10.49
N LEU A 51 -21.36 -7.99 -10.31
CA LEU A 51 -20.31 -7.59 -11.27
C LEU A 51 -20.43 -8.33 -12.61
N GLU A 52 -20.74 -9.63 -12.59
CA GLU A 52 -20.94 -10.43 -13.81
C GLU A 52 -22.22 -9.99 -14.57
N LEU A 53 -23.31 -9.69 -13.85
CA LEU A 53 -24.53 -9.10 -14.42
C LEU A 53 -24.27 -7.73 -15.06
N GLN A 54 -23.42 -6.89 -14.46
CA GLN A 54 -23.01 -5.62 -15.06
C GLN A 54 -22.15 -5.81 -16.31
N ARG A 55 -21.21 -6.75 -16.31
CA ARG A 55 -20.40 -7.10 -17.49
C ARG A 55 -21.27 -7.55 -18.66
N LEU A 56 -22.26 -8.41 -18.39
CA LEU A 56 -23.23 -8.87 -19.39
C LEU A 56 -24.11 -7.74 -19.93
N ASN A 57 -24.49 -6.77 -19.07
CA ASN A 57 -25.23 -5.58 -19.52
C ASN A 57 -24.37 -4.64 -20.39
N CYS A 58 -23.06 -4.49 -20.10
CA CYS A 58 -22.15 -3.75 -20.97
C CYS A 58 -21.99 -4.42 -22.35
N GLN A 59 -21.86 -5.75 -22.39
CA GLN A 59 -21.76 -6.52 -23.63
C GLN A 59 -23.06 -6.46 -24.46
N ALA A 60 -24.22 -6.49 -23.81
CA ALA A 60 -25.51 -6.33 -24.47
C ALA A 60 -25.68 -4.91 -25.08
N TRP A 61 -25.09 -3.89 -24.46
CA TRP A 61 -25.12 -2.51 -24.96
C TRP A 61 -24.13 -2.28 -26.11
N GLU A 62 -22.94 -2.90 -26.07
CA GLU A 62 -22.00 -2.90 -27.21
C GLU A 62 -22.61 -3.54 -28.45
N ALA A 63 -23.37 -4.63 -28.29
CA ALA A 63 -24.13 -5.26 -29.38
C ALA A 63 -25.22 -4.34 -29.95
N TYR A 64 -25.93 -3.59 -29.09
CA TYR A 64 -26.95 -2.62 -29.50
C TYR A 64 -26.37 -1.41 -30.26
N VAL A 65 -25.22 -0.89 -29.81
CA VAL A 65 -24.51 0.20 -30.50
C VAL A 65 -23.99 -0.25 -31.87
N GLN A 66 -23.52 -1.49 -31.97
CA GLN A 66 -23.08 -2.07 -33.24
C GLN A 66 -24.25 -2.22 -34.23
N GLU A 67 -25.43 -2.61 -33.74
CA GLU A 67 -26.65 -2.73 -34.55
C GLU A 67 -27.17 -1.37 -35.04
N GLU A 68 -27.13 -0.32 -34.22
CA GLU A 68 -27.46 1.06 -34.61
C GLU A 68 -26.48 1.61 -35.67
N VAL A 69 -25.17 1.34 -35.53
CA VAL A 69 -24.15 1.74 -36.51
C VAL A 69 -24.35 1.04 -37.86
N ASP A 70 -24.79 -0.21 -37.85
CA ASP A 70 -25.10 -0.97 -39.07
C ASP A 70 -26.40 -0.49 -39.73
N ILE A 71 -27.40 -0.05 -38.95
CA ILE A 71 -28.65 0.57 -39.45
C ILE A 71 -28.38 1.90 -40.16
N TYR A 72 -27.46 2.73 -39.65
CA TYR A 72 -27.13 4.03 -40.24
C TYR A 72 -26.16 3.96 -41.44
N THR A 73 -25.52 2.81 -41.69
CA THR A 73 -24.52 2.65 -42.75
C THR A 73 -24.99 1.81 -43.96
N GLY A 74 -26.26 1.41 -43.97
CA GLY A 74 -26.89 0.59 -44.99
C GLY A 74 -27.23 1.31 -46.32
N SER A 75 -26.25 1.91 -47.01
CA SER A 75 -26.38 2.14 -48.46
C SER A 75 -25.02 2.27 -49.18
N GLY A 76 -24.64 1.20 -49.88
CA GLY A 76 -23.90 1.17 -51.14
C GLY A 76 -22.72 2.14 -51.39
N ALA A 77 -21.51 1.58 -51.30
CA ALA A 77 -20.37 1.80 -52.21
C ALA A 77 -19.65 3.17 -52.29
N TYR A 78 -19.91 4.14 -51.40
CA TYR A 78 -19.14 5.40 -51.38
C TYR A 78 -18.74 5.84 -49.96
N ASN A 79 -18.03 5.00 -49.17
CA ASN A 79 -17.73 5.40 -47.77
C ASN A 79 -16.50 4.78 -47.09
N ILE A 80 -15.47 4.35 -47.82
CA ILE A 80 -14.22 3.91 -47.17
C ILE A 80 -13.37 5.12 -46.74
N ILE A 81 -13.35 6.20 -47.52
CA ILE A 81 -12.53 7.39 -47.23
C ILE A 81 -13.17 8.29 -46.14
N LEU A 82 -14.49 8.28 -46.00
CA LEU A 82 -15.22 9.07 -45.00
C LEU A 82 -15.21 8.42 -43.60
N LYS A 83 -15.19 7.07 -43.51
CA LYS A 83 -14.93 6.33 -42.25
C LYS A 83 -13.55 6.65 -41.67
N GLU A 84 -12.54 6.77 -42.52
CA GLU A 84 -11.15 7.02 -42.12
C GLU A 84 -10.91 8.49 -41.73
N SER A 85 -11.60 9.44 -42.36
CA SER A 85 -11.38 10.87 -42.12
C SER A 85 -12.03 11.38 -40.82
N LEU A 86 -13.22 10.88 -40.46
CA LEU A 86 -13.94 11.31 -39.25
C LEU A 86 -13.37 10.73 -37.96
N GLY A 87 -12.88 9.48 -37.98
CA GLY A 87 -12.20 8.87 -36.85
C GLY A 87 -10.85 9.53 -36.55
N VAL A 88 -10.11 9.92 -37.59
CA VAL A 88 -8.83 10.64 -37.45
C VAL A 88 -9.04 12.09 -36.99
N LEU A 89 -10.07 12.79 -37.46
CA LEU A 89 -10.37 14.17 -37.05
C LEU A 89 -10.93 14.28 -35.63
N ALA A 90 -11.77 13.33 -35.19
CA ALA A 90 -12.25 13.29 -33.80
C ALA A 90 -11.09 13.01 -32.82
N THR A 91 -10.14 12.18 -33.20
CA THR A 91 -9.01 11.78 -32.35
C THR A 91 -7.88 12.80 -32.37
N LEU A 92 -7.61 13.46 -33.51
CA LEU A 92 -6.72 14.63 -33.57
C LEU A 92 -7.29 15.82 -32.82
N GLY A 93 -8.61 16.01 -32.81
CA GLY A 93 -9.27 17.03 -32.00
C GLY A 93 -9.05 16.82 -30.49
N VAL A 94 -9.11 15.58 -30.02
CA VAL A 94 -8.82 15.21 -28.62
C VAL A 94 -7.34 15.38 -28.27
N LEU A 95 -6.43 15.03 -29.20
CA LEU A 95 -4.99 15.20 -28.99
C LEU A 95 -4.55 16.69 -29.03
N LEU A 96 -5.16 17.51 -29.89
CA LEU A 96 -4.90 18.96 -29.97
C LEU A 96 -5.45 19.72 -28.75
N VAL A 97 -6.56 19.27 -28.17
CA VAL A 97 -7.14 19.89 -26.97
C VAL A 97 -6.37 19.53 -25.70
N LEU A 98 -5.69 18.36 -25.67
CA LEU A 98 -4.87 17.93 -24.53
C LEU A 98 -3.41 18.42 -24.60
N LEU A 99 -2.93 18.90 -25.75
CA LEU A 99 -1.53 19.32 -25.94
C LEU A 99 -1.30 20.84 -25.96
N PHE A 100 -2.35 21.68 -25.86
CA PHE A 100 -2.19 23.13 -25.98
C PHE A 100 -2.95 23.90 -24.90
N THR A 101 -2.24 24.26 -23.83
CA THR A 101 -2.53 25.46 -23.05
C THR A 101 -1.68 26.62 -23.61
N ASP A 102 -2.39 27.67 -24.03
CA ASP A 102 -2.03 29.10 -24.08
C ASP A 102 -1.29 29.80 -25.26
N GLU A 103 -0.75 29.18 -26.32
CA GLU A 103 -0.04 30.00 -27.36
C GLU A 103 -0.47 29.88 -28.84
N VAL A 104 -1.50 29.10 -29.21
CA VAL A 104 -1.94 29.01 -30.62
C VAL A 104 -3.23 29.79 -30.92
N PHE A 105 -3.89 30.37 -29.92
CA PHE A 105 -5.16 31.08 -30.07
C PHE A 105 -5.12 32.32 -30.99
N ILE A 106 -3.94 32.81 -31.35
CA ILE A 106 -3.78 34.03 -32.15
C ILE A 106 -3.59 33.74 -33.67
N LYS A 107 -3.31 32.51 -34.10
CA LYS A 107 -3.03 32.21 -35.54
C LYS A 107 -4.18 31.61 -36.34
N LEU A 108 -5.32 31.32 -35.73
CA LEU A 108 -6.49 30.75 -36.43
C LEU A 108 -7.40 31.80 -37.10
N PHE A 109 -7.06 33.09 -37.03
CA PHE A 109 -7.87 34.17 -37.60
C PHE A 109 -7.54 34.56 -39.07
N GLU A 110 -6.67 33.82 -39.77
CA GLU A 110 -6.21 34.19 -41.12
C GLU A 110 -6.70 33.31 -42.29
N PHE A 111 -7.72 32.47 -42.12
CA PHE A 111 -8.35 31.79 -43.26
C PHE A 111 -9.82 32.20 -43.44
N GLN A 112 -10.03 33.30 -44.17
CA GLN A 112 -11.32 33.68 -44.74
C GLN A 112 -11.57 32.88 -46.03
N SER A 113 -12.21 31.72 -45.93
CA SER A 113 -12.99 31.15 -47.03
C SER A 113 -13.81 29.95 -46.55
N HIS A 114 -15.14 30.11 -46.52
CA HIS A 114 -16.22 29.12 -46.29
C HIS A 114 -16.94 29.14 -44.92
N PRO A 115 -17.91 30.05 -44.73
CA PRO A 115 -18.68 30.19 -43.49
C PRO A 115 -19.58 28.98 -43.14
N ASN A 116 -20.02 28.20 -44.14
CA ASN A 116 -21.04 27.17 -43.94
C ASN A 116 -20.46 25.81 -43.48
N ALA A 117 -19.18 25.54 -43.75
CA ALA A 117 -18.52 24.30 -43.30
C ALA A 117 -18.15 24.38 -41.80
N ILE A 118 -17.76 25.56 -41.33
CA ILE A 118 -17.37 25.79 -39.93
C ILE A 118 -18.58 25.66 -38.99
N PHE A 119 -19.76 26.12 -39.43
CA PHE A 119 -21.01 26.04 -38.65
C PHE A 119 -21.53 24.61 -38.47
N SER A 120 -21.38 23.76 -39.48
CA SER A 120 -21.77 22.35 -39.43
C SER A 120 -20.85 21.55 -38.50
N VAL A 121 -19.54 21.77 -38.60
CA VAL A 121 -18.54 21.11 -37.74
C VAL A 121 -18.72 21.52 -36.27
N TRP A 122 -19.05 22.79 -36.00
CA TRP A 122 -19.33 23.28 -34.65
C TRP A 122 -20.52 22.60 -33.98
N TRP A 123 -21.63 22.39 -34.70
CA TRP A 123 -22.82 21.73 -34.13
C TRP A 123 -22.64 20.22 -33.96
N THR A 124 -21.85 19.57 -34.82
CA THR A 124 -21.49 18.16 -34.64
C THR A 124 -20.57 17.97 -33.43
N ILE A 125 -19.63 18.89 -33.19
CA ILE A 125 -18.75 18.87 -32.02
C ILE A 125 -19.53 19.16 -30.73
N VAL A 126 -20.42 20.15 -30.72
CA VAL A 126 -21.26 20.47 -29.55
C VAL A 126 -22.29 19.37 -29.26
N GLY A 127 -22.87 18.75 -30.30
CA GLY A 127 -23.76 17.60 -30.18
C GLY A 127 -23.06 16.35 -29.66
N ALA A 128 -21.83 16.09 -30.12
CA ALA A 128 -20.98 15.02 -29.60
C ALA A 128 -20.54 15.29 -28.14
N LEU A 129 -20.23 16.53 -27.77
CA LEU A 129 -19.93 16.94 -26.39
C LEU A 129 -21.14 16.77 -25.46
N GLY A 130 -22.35 17.06 -25.93
CA GLY A 130 -23.59 16.91 -25.17
C GLY A 130 -23.97 15.44 -24.90
N THR A 131 -23.67 14.52 -25.82
CA THR A 131 -23.89 13.09 -25.62
C THR A 131 -22.75 12.43 -24.84
N PHE A 132 -21.49 12.86 -25.01
CA PHE A 132 -20.35 12.35 -24.24
C PHE A 132 -20.41 12.72 -22.75
N THR A 133 -20.91 13.92 -22.41
CA THR A 133 -21.13 14.35 -21.02
C THR A 133 -22.30 13.61 -20.35
N GLY A 134 -23.24 13.08 -21.13
CA GLY A 134 -24.29 12.18 -20.65
C GLY A 134 -23.83 10.72 -20.47
N VAL A 135 -22.93 10.24 -21.33
CA VAL A 135 -22.41 8.86 -21.31
C VAL A 135 -21.34 8.65 -20.22
N LEU A 136 -20.52 9.66 -19.93
CA LEU A 136 -19.60 9.63 -18.78
C LEU A 136 -20.32 9.62 -17.41
N LYS A 137 -21.63 9.88 -17.38
CA LYS A 137 -22.43 9.85 -16.15
C LYS A 137 -22.93 8.46 -15.74
N PHE A 138 -22.75 7.42 -16.57
CA PHE A 138 -23.38 6.10 -16.33
C PHE A 138 -22.43 4.91 -16.20
N CYS A 139 -21.12 5.07 -16.37
CA CYS A 139 -20.14 4.05 -15.99
C CYS A 139 -19.58 4.41 -14.60
N HIS A 140 -20.21 3.93 -13.52
CA HIS A 140 -19.68 4.11 -12.17
C HIS A 140 -18.41 3.25 -12.05
N SER A 141 -17.22 3.83 -12.25
CA SER A 141 -15.99 3.15 -11.83
C SER A 141 -16.04 3.03 -10.32
N PHE A 142 -16.06 1.81 -9.79
CA PHE A 142 -15.93 1.57 -8.36
C PHE A 142 -14.63 2.22 -7.86
N LEU A 143 -14.70 2.84 -6.69
CA LEU A 143 -13.54 3.47 -6.06
C LEU A 143 -12.52 2.38 -5.70
N ASP A 144 -11.30 2.50 -6.19
CA ASP A 144 -10.23 1.57 -5.84
C ASP A 144 -9.74 1.86 -4.41
N LEU A 145 -10.08 0.98 -3.46
CA LEU A 145 -9.71 1.12 -2.06
C LEU A 145 -8.20 1.02 -1.82
N TYR A 146 -7.43 0.50 -2.79
CA TYR A 146 -5.98 0.48 -2.74
C TYR A 146 -5.41 1.90 -2.83
N GLU A 147 -5.95 2.76 -3.70
CA GLU A 147 -5.48 4.15 -3.88
C GLU A 147 -6.30 5.17 -3.07
N ALA A 148 -7.56 4.86 -2.77
CA ALA A 148 -8.49 5.83 -2.20
C ALA A 148 -8.01 6.48 -0.90
N GLY A 149 -8.02 7.81 -0.86
CA GLY A 149 -7.69 8.62 0.32
C GLY A 149 -8.91 8.98 1.19
N ILE A 150 -8.68 9.61 2.33
CA ILE A 150 -9.74 9.98 3.30
C ILE A 150 -10.81 10.88 2.64
N VAL A 151 -10.38 11.85 1.83
CA VAL A 151 -11.28 12.81 1.17
C VAL A 151 -12.21 12.11 0.18
N GLU A 152 -11.68 11.17 -0.60
CA GLU A 152 -12.45 10.42 -1.60
C GLU A 152 -13.43 9.45 -0.94
N LEU A 153 -12.98 8.77 0.12
CA LEU A 153 -13.84 7.90 0.92
C LEU A 153 -14.97 8.68 1.59
N GLN A 154 -14.68 9.85 2.18
CA GLN A 154 -15.72 10.72 2.74
C GLN A 154 -16.70 11.19 1.67
N ALA A 155 -16.22 11.60 0.49
CA ALA A 155 -17.09 12.02 -0.60
C ALA A 155 -18.00 10.89 -1.08
N ALA A 156 -17.50 9.66 -1.13
CA ALA A 156 -18.29 8.48 -1.51
C ALA A 156 -19.32 8.09 -0.43
N LEU A 157 -18.96 8.17 0.85
CA LEU A 157 -19.88 7.97 1.99
C LEU A 157 -20.96 9.06 2.04
N ASP A 158 -20.59 10.33 1.83
CA ASP A 158 -21.52 11.46 1.76
C ASP A 158 -22.50 11.32 0.58
N ALA A 159 -22.04 10.77 -0.54
CA ALA A 159 -22.85 10.50 -1.72
C ALA A 159 -23.68 9.21 -1.62
N GLY A 160 -23.54 8.43 -0.54
CA GLY A 160 -24.23 7.15 -0.36
C GLY A 160 -23.84 6.09 -1.40
N ARG A 161 -22.63 6.18 -1.98
CA ARG A 161 -22.13 5.18 -2.95
C ARG A 161 -21.85 3.83 -2.29
N PHE A 162 -21.46 3.89 -1.02
CA PHE A 162 -21.32 2.77 -0.09
C PHE A 162 -21.47 3.31 1.33
N THR A 163 -21.64 2.41 2.30
CA THR A 163 -21.72 2.71 3.73
C THR A 163 -20.40 2.41 4.45
N SER A 164 -20.23 2.87 5.68
CA SER A 164 -19.08 2.48 6.51
C SER A 164 -19.07 0.98 6.78
N VAL A 165 -20.24 0.33 6.89
CA VAL A 165 -20.34 -1.13 6.97
C VAL A 165 -19.75 -1.80 5.73
N ASP A 166 -20.07 -1.32 4.52
CA ASP A 166 -19.51 -1.84 3.27
C ASP A 166 -17.98 -1.66 3.24
N LEU A 167 -17.50 -0.48 3.65
CA LEU A 167 -16.07 -0.16 3.69
C LEU A 167 -15.30 -1.05 4.68
N VAL A 168 -15.82 -1.25 5.89
CA VAL A 168 -15.23 -2.17 6.88
C VAL A 168 -15.24 -3.59 6.35
N THR A 169 -16.34 -4.03 5.74
CA THR A 169 -16.46 -5.39 5.17
C THR A 169 -15.41 -5.63 4.09
N ALA A 170 -15.18 -4.65 3.20
CA ALA A 170 -14.17 -4.74 2.16
C ALA A 170 -12.74 -4.85 2.73
N TYR A 171 -12.39 -4.03 3.73
CA TYR A 171 -11.09 -4.11 4.37
C TYR A 171 -10.88 -5.42 5.15
N LEU A 172 -11.91 -5.93 5.83
CA LEU A 172 -11.85 -7.24 6.50
C LEU A 172 -11.63 -8.38 5.52
N ALA A 173 -12.30 -8.36 4.36
CA ALA A 173 -12.09 -9.35 3.31
C ALA A 173 -10.66 -9.31 2.77
N ARG A 174 -10.10 -8.11 2.56
CA ARG A 174 -8.70 -7.96 2.12
C ARG A 174 -7.71 -8.42 3.18
N ILE A 175 -7.96 -8.14 4.46
CA ILE A 175 -7.14 -8.64 5.58
C ILE A 175 -7.13 -10.18 5.57
N GLU A 176 -8.29 -10.82 5.43
CA GLU A 176 -8.39 -12.29 5.38
C GLU A 176 -7.56 -12.86 4.21
N GLU A 177 -7.62 -12.23 3.04
CA GLU A 177 -6.92 -12.68 1.84
C GLU A 177 -5.40 -12.73 1.99
N VAL A 178 -4.79 -11.71 2.61
CA VAL A 178 -3.32 -11.53 2.56
C VAL A 178 -2.61 -11.56 3.91
N ASN A 179 -3.32 -11.41 5.04
CA ASN A 179 -2.67 -11.27 6.34
C ASN A 179 -2.16 -12.61 6.88
N LEU A 180 -3.06 -13.61 6.97
CA LEU A 180 -2.74 -14.98 7.41
C LEU A 180 -2.86 -16.02 6.29
N HIS A 181 -3.49 -15.64 5.17
CA HIS A 181 -3.55 -16.43 3.94
C HIS A 181 -2.74 -15.74 2.84
N GLY A 182 -2.61 -16.40 1.69
CA GLY A 182 -1.91 -15.84 0.53
C GLY A 182 -0.46 -15.51 0.83
N ALA A 183 -0.13 -14.20 0.84
CA ALA A 183 1.22 -13.70 1.10
C ALA A 183 1.66 -13.85 2.58
N GLU A 184 0.71 -14.11 3.49
CA GLU A 184 0.93 -14.24 4.93
C GLU A 184 1.70 -13.04 5.51
N LEU A 185 1.24 -11.82 5.23
CA LEU A 185 1.94 -10.59 5.57
C LEU A 185 2.05 -10.35 7.08
N ARG A 186 1.12 -10.89 7.89
CA ARG A 186 1.06 -10.76 9.36
C ARG A 186 1.18 -9.31 9.84
N ALA A 187 0.57 -8.40 9.09
CA ALA A 187 0.51 -6.96 9.38
C ALA A 187 -0.56 -6.60 10.42
N VAL A 188 -1.67 -7.34 10.47
CA VAL A 188 -2.75 -7.15 11.44
C VAL A 188 -2.65 -8.22 12.51
N LEU A 189 -2.52 -7.80 13.77
CA LEU A 189 -2.40 -8.66 14.94
C LEU A 189 -3.76 -9.04 15.52
N GLN A 190 -4.67 -8.07 15.61
CA GLN A 190 -6.02 -8.25 16.14
C GLN A 190 -7.01 -7.48 15.28
N VAL A 191 -8.22 -8.03 15.09
CA VAL A 191 -9.35 -7.35 14.45
C VAL A 191 -10.42 -7.09 15.51
N SER A 192 -11.04 -5.91 15.50
CA SER A 192 -12.08 -5.56 16.47
C SER A 192 -13.34 -6.38 16.16
N PRO A 193 -13.84 -7.23 17.10
CA PRO A 193 -15.06 -8.00 16.90
C PRO A 193 -16.32 -7.14 16.77
N VAL A 194 -16.25 -5.85 17.13
CA VAL A 194 -17.35 -4.88 17.09
C VAL A 194 -17.22 -3.87 15.94
N ALA A 195 -16.22 -3.99 15.06
CA ALA A 195 -15.96 -3.01 14.00
C ALA A 195 -17.17 -2.80 13.07
N LEU A 196 -17.90 -3.86 12.73
CA LEU A 196 -19.10 -3.77 11.89
C LEU A 196 -20.27 -3.09 12.61
N ASP A 197 -20.45 -3.36 13.90
CA ASP A 197 -21.49 -2.71 14.71
C ASP A 197 -21.19 -1.21 14.88
N ALA A 198 -19.92 -0.88 15.14
CA ALA A 198 -19.45 0.50 15.21
C ALA A 198 -19.66 1.24 13.87
N ALA A 199 -19.43 0.56 12.74
CA ALA A 199 -19.68 1.11 11.42
C ALA A 199 -21.17 1.40 11.20
N ALA A 200 -22.05 0.46 11.54
CA ALA A 200 -23.50 0.63 11.41
C ALA A 200 -24.02 1.81 12.26
N ILE A 201 -23.52 1.95 13.49
CA ILE A 201 -23.87 3.10 14.36
C ILE A 201 -23.47 4.43 13.73
N LEU A 202 -22.27 4.50 13.12
CA LEU A 202 -21.79 5.72 12.47
C LEU A 202 -22.52 6.01 11.16
N ASP A 203 -22.97 4.99 10.42
CA ASP A 203 -23.85 5.15 9.26
C ASP A 203 -25.21 5.73 9.65
N GLU A 204 -25.83 5.21 10.72
CA GLU A 204 -27.07 5.77 11.27
C GLU A 204 -26.89 7.22 11.76
N GLU A 205 -25.78 7.50 12.45
CA GLU A 205 -25.46 8.84 12.91
C GLU A 205 -25.28 9.81 11.75
N ARG A 206 -24.60 9.38 10.67
CA ARG A 206 -24.41 10.17 9.45
C ARG A 206 -25.76 10.56 8.85
N GLN A 207 -26.71 9.62 8.78
CA GLN A 207 -28.04 9.89 8.25
C GLN A 207 -28.88 10.81 9.16
N ARG A 208 -28.78 10.64 10.47
CA ARG A 208 -29.63 11.35 11.45
C ARG A 208 -29.13 12.76 11.78
N SER A 209 -27.83 12.92 11.98
CA SER A 209 -27.22 14.14 12.52
C SER A 209 -26.01 14.65 11.71
N GLY A 210 -25.62 13.94 10.64
CA GLY A 210 -24.43 14.26 9.86
C GLY A 210 -23.15 13.69 10.47
N LYS A 211 -22.02 13.95 9.81
CA LYS A 211 -20.70 13.48 10.22
C LYS A 211 -20.11 14.29 11.39
N ARG A 212 -19.46 13.61 12.34
CA ARG A 212 -18.70 14.24 13.45
C ARG A 212 -17.50 15.04 12.97
N GLY A 213 -16.89 14.61 11.88
CA GLY A 213 -15.69 15.20 11.31
C GLY A 213 -15.21 14.44 10.07
N VAL A 214 -13.99 14.75 9.64
CA VAL A 214 -13.39 14.19 8.42
C VAL A 214 -13.07 12.69 8.50
N LEU A 215 -13.00 12.13 9.72
CA LEU A 215 -12.78 10.68 9.93
C LEU A 215 -14.07 9.90 10.22
N HIS A 216 -15.24 10.54 10.13
CA HIS A 216 -16.51 9.88 10.47
C HIS A 216 -16.75 8.64 9.60
N GLY A 217 -16.78 7.46 10.19
CA GLY A 217 -16.96 6.21 9.48
C GLY A 217 -15.74 5.72 8.69
N ILE A 218 -14.55 6.29 8.93
CA ILE A 218 -13.29 5.83 8.32
C ILE A 218 -12.62 4.80 9.25
N PRO A 219 -12.31 3.60 8.76
CA PRO A 219 -11.59 2.59 9.53
C PRO A 219 -10.12 2.97 9.75
N VAL A 220 -9.57 2.63 10.93
CA VAL A 220 -8.17 2.89 11.30
C VAL A 220 -7.55 1.67 11.99
N LEU A 221 -6.26 1.41 11.75
CA LEU A 221 -5.48 0.43 12.53
C LEU A 221 -4.53 1.15 13.49
N LEU A 222 -4.47 0.65 14.73
CA LEU A 222 -3.60 1.19 15.76
C LEU A 222 -2.43 0.23 15.96
N LYS A 223 -1.20 0.73 16.11
CA LYS A 223 -0.12 -0.13 16.60
C LYS A 223 -0.49 -0.74 17.95
N ASP A 224 -0.14 -2.01 18.16
CA ASP A 224 -0.59 -2.80 19.32
C ASP A 224 -0.10 -2.31 20.69
N ASN A 225 0.78 -1.31 20.74
CA ASN A 225 1.19 -0.65 21.98
C ASN A 225 0.31 0.52 22.41
N MET A 226 -0.81 0.80 21.72
CA MET A 226 -1.77 1.83 22.10
C MET A 226 -2.97 1.22 22.82
N ALA A 227 -3.28 1.68 24.03
CA ALA A 227 -4.41 1.20 24.81
C ALA A 227 -5.75 1.38 24.10
N THR A 228 -6.52 0.30 24.07
CA THR A 228 -7.98 0.29 23.83
C THR A 228 -8.65 -0.46 24.96
N LEU A 229 -9.82 -0.02 25.40
CA LEU A 229 -10.62 -0.73 26.39
C LEU A 229 -11.15 -2.05 25.81
N PRO A 230 -10.72 -3.23 26.30
CA PRO A 230 -11.22 -4.51 25.79
C PRO A 230 -12.73 -4.68 26.00
N SER A 231 -13.31 -4.01 27.00
CA SER A 231 -14.76 -4.00 27.23
C SER A 231 -15.56 -3.26 26.17
N GLU A 232 -14.92 -2.38 25.41
CA GLU A 232 -15.57 -1.60 24.34
C GLU A 232 -15.20 -2.11 22.96
N GLU A 233 -13.92 -2.39 22.72
CA GLU A 233 -13.41 -2.77 21.40
C GLU A 233 -13.14 -4.27 21.24
N GLY A 234 -13.09 -5.04 22.34
CA GLY A 234 -12.63 -6.43 22.30
C GLY A 234 -11.15 -6.60 21.95
N LEU A 235 -10.37 -5.50 21.94
CA LEU A 235 -8.96 -5.48 21.55
C LEU A 235 -8.04 -5.36 22.76
N GLY A 236 -7.10 -6.30 22.89
CA GLY A 236 -6.01 -6.22 23.86
C GLY A 236 -4.91 -5.25 23.44
N THR A 237 -4.05 -4.87 24.38
CA THR A 237 -2.85 -4.05 24.13
C THR A 237 -1.64 -4.81 24.64
N THR A 238 -0.91 -5.47 23.74
CA THR A 238 0.07 -6.50 24.14
C THR A 238 1.52 -6.15 23.80
N ALA A 239 1.73 -5.08 23.03
CA ALA A 239 3.01 -4.75 22.41
C ALA A 239 3.67 -5.96 21.72
N GLY A 240 2.83 -6.85 21.18
CA GLY A 240 3.25 -8.08 20.50
C GLY A 240 3.60 -9.27 21.40
N SER A 241 3.60 -9.14 22.73
CA SER A 241 4.04 -10.21 23.64
C SER A 241 2.88 -10.94 24.30
N HIS A 242 2.99 -12.25 24.49
CA HIS A 242 2.07 -13.05 25.31
C HIS A 242 2.10 -12.63 26.78
N ALA A 243 3.18 -12.01 27.25
CA ALA A 243 3.29 -11.50 28.60
C ALA A 243 2.18 -10.49 28.92
N LEU A 244 1.73 -9.73 27.91
CA LEU A 244 0.70 -8.70 28.03
C LEU A 244 -0.68 -9.16 27.53
N TYR A 245 -0.84 -10.44 27.18
CA TYR A 245 -2.12 -10.95 26.71
C TYR A 245 -3.21 -10.82 27.79
N ASN A 246 -4.39 -10.31 27.41
CA ASN A 246 -5.48 -9.92 28.32
C ASN A 246 -5.10 -8.83 29.35
N SER A 247 -4.14 -7.96 29.02
CA SER A 247 -3.87 -6.76 29.82
C SER A 247 -5.14 -5.93 30.05
N ILE A 248 -5.32 -5.47 31.28
CA ILE A 248 -6.42 -4.55 31.63
C ILE A 248 -5.81 -3.15 31.64
N VAL A 249 -6.25 -2.33 30.70
CA VAL A 249 -5.90 -0.91 30.66
C VAL A 249 -6.93 -0.09 31.42
N PRO A 250 -6.53 0.98 32.13
CA PRO A 250 -7.47 1.79 32.89
C PRO A 250 -8.36 2.65 31.98
N ASP A 251 -7.93 2.90 30.74
CA ASP A 251 -8.57 3.81 29.81
C ASP A 251 -8.01 3.62 28.38
N ASP A 252 -8.71 4.17 27.39
CA ASP A 252 -8.20 4.33 26.03
C ASP A 252 -6.99 5.27 26.00
N ALA A 253 -6.09 5.06 25.03
CA ALA A 253 -5.02 6.01 24.78
C ALA A 253 -5.59 7.38 24.34
N GLY A 254 -4.91 8.48 24.70
CA GLY A 254 -5.40 9.83 24.43
C GLY A 254 -5.71 10.09 22.95
N VAL A 255 -4.86 9.56 22.06
CA VAL A 255 -5.06 9.60 20.60
C VAL A 255 -6.25 8.77 20.12
N VAL A 256 -6.55 7.63 20.77
CA VAL A 256 -7.67 6.76 20.42
C VAL A 256 -8.99 7.45 20.74
N LYS A 257 -9.06 8.12 21.90
CA LYS A 257 -10.22 8.95 22.26
C LYS A 257 -10.49 10.05 21.23
N ARG A 258 -9.43 10.72 20.76
CA ARG A 258 -9.54 11.74 19.71
C ARG A 258 -10.07 11.17 18.39
N LEU A 259 -9.55 10.02 17.97
CA LEU A 259 -10.05 9.31 16.79
C LEU A 259 -11.54 8.96 16.91
N ARG A 260 -11.98 8.39 18.05
CA ARG A 260 -13.39 8.04 18.30
C ARG A 260 -14.29 9.28 18.34
N ASN A 261 -13.82 10.37 18.95
CA ASN A 261 -14.54 11.65 18.95
C ASN A 261 -14.69 12.23 17.53
N ALA A 262 -13.71 12.02 16.65
CA ALA A 262 -13.80 12.38 15.24
C ALA A 262 -14.64 11.41 14.39
N GLY A 263 -15.15 10.33 15.00
CA GLY A 263 -15.98 9.32 14.36
C GLY A 263 -15.21 8.23 13.61
N ALA A 264 -13.92 8.04 13.87
CA ALA A 264 -13.15 6.93 13.28
C ALA A 264 -13.59 5.57 13.84
N ILE A 265 -13.52 4.52 13.02
CA ILE A 265 -13.78 3.13 13.41
C ILE A 265 -12.46 2.45 13.72
N ILE A 266 -12.26 1.97 14.95
CA ILE A 266 -11.07 1.20 15.30
C ILE A 266 -11.19 -0.21 14.70
N LEU A 267 -10.55 -0.46 13.57
CA LEU A 267 -10.65 -1.74 12.86
C LEU A 267 -9.90 -2.85 13.59
N GLY A 268 -8.82 -2.52 14.30
CA GLY A 268 -7.94 -3.51 14.90
C GLY A 268 -6.60 -2.98 15.37
N LYS A 269 -5.72 -3.93 15.72
CA LYS A 269 -4.32 -3.69 16.10
C LYS A 269 -3.37 -4.17 15.01
N ALA A 270 -2.45 -3.31 14.60
CA ALA A 270 -1.35 -3.66 13.72
C ALA A 270 -0.22 -4.34 14.51
N ASN A 271 0.41 -5.34 13.89
CA ASN A 271 1.58 -6.03 14.44
C ASN A 271 2.78 -5.07 14.53
N MET A 272 3.77 -5.43 15.34
CA MET A 272 4.93 -4.59 15.63
C MET A 272 6.13 -5.44 16.01
N SER A 273 7.34 -4.87 15.91
CA SER A 273 8.49 -5.44 16.62
C SER A 273 8.19 -5.42 18.12
N GLU A 274 8.31 -6.58 18.76
CA GLU A 274 7.91 -6.77 20.15
C GLU A 274 8.53 -5.75 21.12
N PHE A 275 7.72 -5.26 22.05
CA PHE A 275 8.07 -4.15 22.95
C PHE A 275 8.64 -2.93 22.22
N ALA A 276 8.15 -2.65 21.02
CA ALA A 276 8.65 -1.57 20.15
C ALA A 276 10.14 -1.71 19.80
N HIS A 277 10.57 -2.96 19.54
CA HIS A 277 11.96 -3.35 19.22
C HIS A 277 12.93 -3.19 20.40
N PHE A 278 12.38 -3.17 21.62
CA PHE A 278 13.15 -2.99 22.84
C PHE A 278 13.68 -4.26 23.49
N ARG A 279 13.33 -5.42 22.94
CA ARG A 279 13.67 -6.68 23.57
C ARG A 279 15.18 -6.98 23.45
N GLY A 280 15.70 -6.84 22.25
CA GLY A 280 17.07 -7.18 21.85
C GLY A 280 17.20 -7.14 20.33
N PRO A 281 18.38 -7.48 19.76
CA PRO A 281 18.55 -7.69 18.33
C PRO A 281 17.68 -8.87 17.86
N VAL A 282 16.47 -8.54 17.44
CA VAL A 282 15.41 -9.44 16.96
C VAL A 282 14.95 -8.87 15.63
N PRO A 283 14.77 -9.69 14.58
CA PRO A 283 14.29 -9.21 13.28
C PRO A 283 13.09 -8.27 13.39
N SER A 284 13.18 -7.12 12.70
CA SER A 284 12.11 -6.13 12.67
C SER A 284 10.77 -6.73 12.21
N GLY A 285 9.67 -6.38 12.88
CA GLY A 285 8.33 -6.87 12.59
C GLY A 285 8.00 -8.23 13.22
N TRP A 286 8.92 -8.86 13.95
CA TRP A 286 8.60 -10.05 14.73
C TRP A 286 8.03 -9.72 16.11
N SER A 287 7.02 -10.47 16.51
CA SER A 287 6.55 -10.55 17.89
C SER A 287 6.12 -11.97 18.25
N GLY A 288 6.13 -12.33 19.54
CA GLY A 288 5.71 -13.65 20.01
C GLY A 288 4.27 -13.94 19.62
N LEU A 289 3.38 -12.96 19.81
CA LEU A 289 1.95 -13.09 19.53
C LEU A 289 1.61 -13.02 18.03
N GLY A 290 2.27 -12.14 17.27
CA GLY A 290 1.96 -11.89 15.86
C GLY A 290 2.78 -12.72 14.86
N GLY A 291 3.90 -13.28 15.30
CA GLY A 291 4.93 -13.81 14.42
C GLY A 291 5.58 -12.72 13.57
N GLN A 292 6.23 -13.14 12.48
CA GLN A 292 6.98 -12.25 11.59
C GLN A 292 6.08 -11.51 10.60
N CYS A 293 5.89 -10.20 10.81
CA CYS A 293 5.37 -9.30 9.78
C CYS A 293 6.38 -9.17 8.63
N LYS A 294 5.92 -9.16 7.38
CA LYS A 294 6.76 -9.05 6.18
C LYS A 294 6.28 -7.92 5.29
N SER A 295 7.23 -7.21 4.67
CA SER A 295 6.94 -6.29 3.57
C SER A 295 6.37 -7.05 2.37
N ALA A 296 5.45 -6.42 1.64
CA ALA A 296 4.83 -6.99 0.45
C ALA A 296 5.69 -6.84 -0.82
N TYR A 297 6.76 -6.04 -0.77
CA TYR A 297 7.58 -5.68 -1.93
C TYR A 297 8.61 -6.74 -2.32
N HIS A 298 9.01 -7.60 -1.38
CA HIS A 298 9.97 -8.68 -1.64
C HIS A 298 9.65 -9.90 -0.76
N PRO A 299 9.86 -11.14 -1.22
CA PRO A 299 9.77 -12.32 -0.37
C PRO A 299 10.68 -12.18 0.86
N LYS A 300 10.09 -12.29 2.07
CA LYS A 300 10.78 -12.03 3.34
C LYS A 300 11.32 -10.60 3.47
N GLY A 301 10.80 -9.63 2.72
CA GLY A 301 11.20 -8.23 2.81
C GLY A 301 11.01 -7.70 4.23
N SER A 302 12.00 -6.98 4.76
CA SER A 302 11.90 -6.35 6.07
C SER A 302 10.83 -5.26 6.04
N PRO A 303 9.83 -5.30 6.93
CA PRO A 303 8.84 -4.24 7.01
C PRO A 303 9.39 -2.96 7.67
N GLY A 304 10.68 -2.91 8.03
CA GLY A 304 11.20 -1.93 8.97
C GLY A 304 10.53 -2.11 10.35
N GLY A 305 10.73 -1.17 11.26
CA GLY A 305 10.12 -1.29 12.58
C GLY A 305 10.42 -0.12 13.50
N SER A 306 9.74 -0.03 14.63
CA SER A 306 8.86 -1.06 15.21
C SER A 306 7.38 -0.99 14.78
N SER A 307 6.91 0.05 14.09
CA SER A 307 5.52 0.14 13.60
C SER A 307 5.30 -0.66 12.30
N SER A 308 5.81 -1.88 12.25
CA SER A 308 5.93 -2.71 11.06
C SER A 308 4.58 -3.00 10.41
N GLY A 309 3.60 -3.48 11.20
CA GLY A 309 2.26 -3.78 10.70
C GLY A 309 1.52 -2.54 10.22
N SER A 310 1.71 -1.39 10.88
CA SER A 310 1.10 -0.12 10.46
C SER A 310 1.59 0.32 9.07
N GLY A 311 2.90 0.16 8.81
CA GLY A 311 3.50 0.44 7.50
C GLY A 311 2.99 -0.51 6.41
N VAL A 312 3.05 -1.82 6.66
CA VAL A 312 2.60 -2.84 5.70
C VAL A 312 1.10 -2.71 5.41
N ALA A 313 0.27 -2.50 6.43
CA ALA A 313 -1.17 -2.38 6.27
C ALA A 313 -1.60 -1.15 5.46
N ALA A 314 -0.94 0.00 5.67
CA ALA A 314 -1.18 1.20 4.88
C ALA A 314 -0.75 1.00 3.42
N SER A 315 0.38 0.34 3.21
CA SER A 315 0.98 0.08 1.89
C SER A 315 0.09 -0.76 0.98
N VAL A 316 -0.47 -1.86 1.50
CA VAL A 316 -1.25 -2.83 0.69
C VAL A 316 -2.76 -2.65 0.78
N GLY A 317 -3.23 -1.50 1.28
CA GLY A 317 -4.65 -1.15 1.32
C GLY A 317 -5.47 -2.00 2.30
N LEU A 318 -4.90 -2.41 3.44
CA LEU A 318 -5.67 -3.10 4.49
C LEU A 318 -6.52 -2.14 5.31
N VAL A 319 -6.16 -0.85 5.26
CA VAL A 319 -6.92 0.28 5.79
C VAL A 319 -6.37 1.57 5.16
N THR A 320 -7.13 2.67 5.21
CA THR A 320 -6.68 3.99 4.74
C THR A 320 -5.67 4.63 5.70
N VAL A 321 -5.89 4.45 7.01
CA VAL A 321 -5.17 5.15 8.06
C VAL A 321 -4.61 4.15 9.06
N THR A 322 -3.32 4.28 9.35
CA THR A 322 -2.70 3.59 10.49
C THR A 322 -2.02 4.61 11.42
N LEU A 323 -1.93 4.28 12.70
CA LEU A 323 -1.08 4.99 13.64
C LEU A 323 0.13 4.14 14.03
N GLY A 324 1.28 4.78 14.13
CA GLY A 324 2.52 4.22 14.65
C GLY A 324 3.01 4.96 15.91
N THR A 325 4.06 4.42 16.52
CA THR A 325 4.77 5.08 17.62
C THR A 325 6.25 5.11 17.31
N GLU A 326 6.91 6.21 17.65
CA GLU A 326 8.35 6.35 17.45
C GLU A 326 9.07 6.83 18.71
N THR A 327 10.12 6.09 19.05
CA THR A 327 11.18 6.46 19.99
C THR A 327 12.41 6.90 19.22
N ASP A 328 12.83 6.09 18.25
CA ASP A 328 13.85 6.40 17.24
C ASP A 328 13.55 5.53 16.00
N GLY A 329 13.26 6.14 14.86
CA GLY A 329 13.02 5.46 13.57
C GLY A 329 11.70 4.69 13.45
N SER A 330 10.99 4.43 14.54
CA SER A 330 9.89 3.45 14.57
C SER A 330 8.59 3.82 13.82
N ILE A 331 8.45 5.03 13.27
CA ILE A 331 7.46 5.46 12.28
C ILE A 331 8.15 5.66 10.93
N THR A 332 9.25 6.39 10.90
CA THR A 332 9.97 6.82 9.68
C THR A 332 10.58 5.64 8.91
N SER A 333 11.24 4.70 9.60
CA SER A 333 11.81 3.47 9.03
C SER A 333 10.77 2.55 8.38
N PRO A 334 9.70 2.10 9.08
CA PRO A 334 8.68 1.28 8.44
C PRO A 334 7.88 2.05 7.37
N SER A 335 7.86 3.38 7.40
CA SER A 335 7.27 4.17 6.30
C SER A 335 8.11 4.07 5.02
N ALA A 336 9.43 4.28 5.15
CA ALA A 336 10.38 4.15 4.05
C ALA A 336 10.38 2.72 3.46
N ASN A 337 10.42 1.69 4.30
CA ASN A 337 10.49 0.28 3.90
C ASN A 337 9.18 -0.28 3.31
N ASN A 338 8.07 0.47 3.36
CA ASN A 338 6.79 0.04 2.80
C ASN A 338 6.16 1.09 1.88
N ASN A 339 6.94 2.04 1.36
CA ASN A 339 6.48 3.02 0.38
C ASN A 339 5.26 3.83 0.86
N VAL A 340 5.26 4.24 2.13
CA VAL A 340 4.19 5.07 2.71
C VAL A 340 4.77 6.32 3.35
N VAL A 341 3.90 7.29 3.61
CA VAL A 341 4.21 8.51 4.34
C VAL A 341 4.14 8.24 5.83
N GLY A 342 5.10 8.77 6.58
CA GLY A 342 5.10 8.74 8.04
C GLY A 342 5.39 10.10 8.61
N ILE A 343 4.59 10.56 9.57
CA ILE A 343 4.89 11.77 10.33
C ILE A 343 5.24 11.38 11.76
N LYS A 344 6.47 11.64 12.16
CA LYS A 344 6.91 11.61 13.56
C LYS A 344 6.81 13.03 14.11
N PRO A 345 5.76 13.38 14.88
CA PRO A 345 5.64 14.75 15.34
C PRO A 345 6.64 15.10 16.45
N THR A 346 6.68 16.37 16.81
CA THR A 346 7.35 16.92 17.99
C THR A 346 6.83 16.20 19.23
N VAL A 347 7.74 15.85 20.13
CA VAL A 347 7.39 15.20 21.39
C VAL A 347 6.55 16.16 22.23
N GLY A 348 5.27 15.82 22.38
CA GLY A 348 4.27 16.67 23.03
C GLY A 348 3.25 17.27 22.06
N LEU A 349 3.32 17.06 20.75
CA LEU A 349 2.20 17.48 19.88
C LEU A 349 0.99 16.53 20.01
N THR A 350 1.25 15.24 20.17
CA THR A 350 0.23 14.18 20.34
C THR A 350 0.39 13.52 21.70
N SER A 351 -0.72 13.13 22.32
CA SER A 351 -0.70 12.48 23.64
C SER A 351 -0.05 11.10 23.57
N ARG A 352 0.85 10.81 24.51
CA ARG A 352 1.35 9.45 24.77
C ARG A 352 0.63 8.75 25.93
N ALA A 353 -0.40 9.37 26.52
CA ALA A 353 -1.16 8.74 27.59
C ALA A 353 -1.84 7.45 27.07
N GLY A 354 -1.71 6.35 27.83
CA GLY A 354 -2.22 5.03 27.44
C GLY A 354 -1.44 4.36 26.31
N VAL A 355 -0.27 4.87 25.92
CA VAL A 355 0.67 4.15 25.05
C VAL A 355 1.68 3.43 25.92
N LEU A 356 2.06 2.20 25.58
CA LEU A 356 3.15 1.47 26.23
C LEU A 356 4.50 2.11 25.80
N PRO A 357 5.19 2.90 26.66
CA PRO A 357 6.38 3.66 26.31
C PRO A 357 7.64 2.82 26.16
N ILE A 358 8.63 3.44 25.53
CA ILE A 358 10.04 3.20 25.79
C ILE A 358 10.56 4.45 26.49
N ALA A 359 10.86 5.51 25.74
CA ALA A 359 11.54 6.70 26.25
C ALA A 359 10.62 7.92 26.26
N ALA A 360 10.09 8.29 27.42
CA ALA A 360 9.20 9.45 27.56
C ALA A 360 9.77 10.80 27.05
N ALA A 361 11.08 10.92 26.84
CA ALA A 361 11.72 12.09 26.24
C ALA A 361 11.65 12.13 24.70
N GLN A 362 11.41 10.98 24.07
CA GLN A 362 11.47 10.77 22.61
C GLN A 362 10.16 10.22 22.03
N ASP A 363 9.42 9.45 22.85
CA ASP A 363 8.20 8.77 22.45
C ASP A 363 7.14 9.76 21.95
N THR A 364 6.57 9.44 20.80
CA THR A 364 5.47 10.16 20.19
C THR A 364 4.58 9.23 19.36
N VAL A 365 3.33 9.62 19.16
CA VAL A 365 2.38 8.94 18.27
C VAL A 365 2.25 9.73 16.98
N GLY A 366 2.28 9.05 15.84
CA GLY A 366 2.15 9.71 14.54
C GLY A 366 1.41 8.87 13.50
N PRO A 367 0.83 9.53 12.48
CA PRO A 367 0.14 8.85 11.39
C PRO A 367 1.10 8.21 10.39
N MET A 368 0.64 7.10 9.82
CA MET A 368 1.25 6.43 8.67
C MET A 368 0.16 6.18 7.61
N THR A 369 0.35 6.70 6.41
CA THR A 369 -0.67 6.72 5.34
C THR A 369 -0.01 6.68 3.96
N ARG A 370 -0.76 6.38 2.90
CA ARG A 370 -0.20 6.40 1.53
C ARG A 370 0.12 7.81 1.01
N THR A 371 -0.55 8.83 1.56
CA THR A 371 -0.40 10.21 1.08
C THR A 371 -0.07 11.19 2.20
N VAL A 372 0.63 12.27 1.86
CA VAL A 372 0.89 13.39 2.80
C VAL A 372 -0.41 14.07 3.21
N GLN A 373 -1.39 14.14 2.30
CA GLN A 373 -2.73 14.69 2.60
C GLN A 373 -3.41 13.92 3.74
N ASP A 374 -3.45 12.60 3.65
CA ASP A 374 -4.11 11.78 4.68
C ASP A 374 -3.35 11.86 6.01
N ALA A 375 -2.02 11.86 5.99
CA ALA A 375 -1.20 12.00 7.20
C ALA A 375 -1.48 13.34 7.89
N ALA A 376 -1.57 14.44 7.14
CA ALA A 376 -1.84 15.77 7.66
C ALA A 376 -3.26 15.89 8.26
N ILE A 377 -4.26 15.29 7.61
CA ILE A 377 -5.62 15.20 8.13
C ILE A 377 -5.64 14.46 9.46
N VAL A 378 -5.01 13.29 9.54
CA VAL A 378 -4.98 12.47 10.76
C VAL A 378 -4.24 13.19 11.87
N LEU A 379 -3.09 13.81 11.59
CA LEU A 379 -2.33 14.58 12.59
C LEU A 379 -3.18 15.71 13.19
N SER A 380 -3.96 16.41 12.36
CA SER A 380 -4.87 17.47 12.81
C SER A 380 -5.95 16.97 13.78
N VAL A 381 -6.35 15.70 13.66
CA VAL A 381 -7.32 15.08 14.57
C VAL A 381 -6.68 14.64 15.88
N ILE A 382 -5.50 14.03 15.83
CA ILE A 382 -4.86 13.43 17.02
C ILE A 382 -4.00 14.40 17.83
N ALA A 383 -3.63 15.54 17.27
CA ALA A 383 -2.89 16.59 17.97
C ALA A 383 -3.77 17.31 19.02
N GLY A 384 -3.15 17.77 20.10
CA GLY A 384 -3.80 18.58 21.12
C GLY A 384 -3.48 18.19 22.55
N GLU A 385 -3.89 19.06 23.49
CA GLU A 385 -3.58 18.90 24.91
C GLU A 385 -4.25 17.64 25.47
N ASP A 386 -3.56 17.00 26.40
CA ASP A 386 -4.08 15.93 27.23
C ASP A 386 -3.56 16.13 28.67
N PRO A 387 -4.45 16.34 29.65
CA PRO A 387 -4.04 16.49 31.04
C PRO A 387 -3.31 15.27 31.61
N ASN A 388 -3.47 14.09 31.00
CA ASN A 388 -2.77 12.86 31.37
C ASN A 388 -1.37 12.77 30.77
N ASP A 389 -1.00 13.70 29.88
CA ASP A 389 0.34 13.83 29.33
C ASP A 389 0.78 15.30 29.32
N ARG A 390 1.46 15.70 30.40
CA ARG A 390 1.94 17.07 30.58
C ARG A 390 2.88 17.57 29.47
N ARG A 391 3.48 16.69 28.67
CA ARG A 391 4.27 17.12 27.50
C ARG A 391 3.42 17.82 26.46
N THR A 392 2.12 17.57 26.44
CA THR A 392 1.21 18.22 25.50
C THR A 392 0.91 19.69 25.80
N LEU A 393 1.26 20.15 26.99
CA LEU A 393 1.06 21.55 27.40
C LEU A 393 2.09 22.52 26.81
N SER A 394 3.14 22.00 26.14
CA SER A 394 4.16 22.84 25.49
C SER A 394 3.90 23.11 24.01
N GLN A 395 2.79 22.59 23.47
CA GLN A 395 2.42 22.78 22.06
C GLN A 395 1.98 24.23 21.76
N PRO A 396 1.98 24.66 20.49
CA PRO A 396 1.44 25.96 20.10
C PRO A 396 -0.06 26.09 20.40
N HIS A 397 -0.49 27.31 20.75
CA HIS A 397 -1.90 27.64 20.99
C HIS A 397 -2.37 28.77 20.07
N PRO A 398 -3.41 28.54 19.23
CA PRO A 398 -4.08 27.25 18.99
C PRO A 398 -3.18 26.24 18.26
N VAL A 399 -3.48 24.96 18.40
CA VAL A 399 -2.81 23.90 17.61
C VAL A 399 -3.17 24.08 16.13
N PRO A 400 -2.20 24.07 15.21
CA PRO A 400 -2.46 24.20 13.78
C PRO A 400 -3.34 23.07 13.24
N ASP A 401 -4.18 23.43 12.27
CA ASP A 401 -4.82 22.46 11.37
C ASP A 401 -3.84 22.14 10.24
N TYR A 402 -3.15 21.01 10.36
CA TYR A 402 -2.09 20.59 9.45
C TYR A 402 -2.61 20.26 8.04
N SER A 403 -3.89 19.97 7.87
CA SER A 403 -4.48 19.80 6.53
C SER A 403 -4.42 21.08 5.68
N LYS A 404 -4.24 22.25 6.32
CA LYS A 404 -4.08 23.54 5.64
C LYS A 404 -2.65 23.79 5.15
N ALA A 405 -1.69 22.96 5.54
CA ALA A 405 -0.31 23.05 5.04
C ALA A 405 -0.15 22.54 3.60
N LEU A 406 -1.19 21.87 3.04
CA LEU A 406 -1.16 21.23 1.73
C LEU A 406 -1.16 22.27 0.59
N ASP A 407 0.03 22.78 0.26
CA ASP A 407 0.28 23.71 -0.84
C ASP A 407 1.37 23.17 -1.77
N VAL A 408 1.04 23.00 -3.05
CA VAL A 408 1.98 22.54 -4.09
C VAL A 408 3.15 23.50 -4.33
N ASN A 409 3.05 24.76 -3.84
CA ASN A 409 4.10 25.77 -3.92
C ASN A 409 4.92 25.90 -2.63
N ALA A 410 4.71 25.05 -1.61
CA ALA A 410 5.29 25.24 -0.28
C ALA A 410 6.83 25.23 -0.26
N LEU A 411 7.49 24.61 -1.26
CA LEU A 411 8.95 24.61 -1.43
C LEU A 411 9.50 25.93 -2.01
N ARG A 412 8.65 26.79 -2.59
CA ARG A 412 9.09 28.05 -3.20
C ARG A 412 9.73 28.97 -2.16
N GLY A 413 10.97 29.36 -2.42
CA GLY A 413 11.76 30.24 -1.56
C GLY A 413 12.26 29.57 -0.27
N LYS A 414 12.03 28.26 -0.07
CA LYS A 414 12.54 27.53 1.08
C LYS A 414 14.02 27.20 0.90
N ARG A 415 14.78 27.18 1.99
CA ARG A 415 16.20 26.81 2.04
C ARG A 415 16.32 25.46 2.73
N ILE A 416 16.72 24.44 1.98
CA ILE A 416 16.78 23.06 2.46
C ILE A 416 18.25 22.63 2.57
N GLY A 417 18.67 22.19 3.74
CA GLY A 417 20.05 21.74 3.97
C GLY A 417 20.22 20.24 3.83
N VAL A 418 21.40 19.81 3.37
CA VAL A 418 21.77 18.39 3.25
C VAL A 418 22.97 18.07 4.14
N PRO A 419 22.75 17.43 5.31
CA PRO A 419 23.83 16.96 6.18
C PRO A 419 24.63 15.78 5.60
N ARG A 420 25.47 16.01 4.57
CA ARG A 420 26.23 14.95 3.88
C ARG A 420 27.12 14.13 4.81
N SER A 421 27.68 14.73 5.87
CA SER A 421 28.49 13.99 6.85
C SER A 421 27.70 12.91 7.60
N SER A 422 26.37 13.01 7.63
CA SER A 422 25.48 12.02 8.25
C SER A 422 25.02 10.93 7.28
N ILE A 423 25.42 10.99 6.00
CA ILE A 423 25.03 10.02 4.98
C ILE A 423 26.26 9.14 4.65
N PRO A 424 26.25 7.84 4.98
CA PRO A 424 27.36 6.94 4.66
C PRO A 424 27.55 6.84 3.15
N SER A 425 28.76 6.96 2.60
CA SER A 425 29.00 6.96 1.14
C SER A 425 29.52 5.64 0.55
N ASP A 426 29.93 4.68 1.38
CA ASP A 426 30.93 3.70 0.97
C ASP A 426 30.40 2.29 0.64
N THR A 427 29.08 2.09 0.55
CA THR A 427 28.49 0.78 0.20
C THR A 427 27.54 0.85 -1.01
N ILE A 428 27.48 -0.24 -1.79
CA ILE A 428 26.72 -0.33 -3.05
C ILE A 428 25.23 -0.01 -2.84
N ASP A 429 24.65 -0.49 -1.75
CA ASP A 429 23.27 -0.22 -1.35
C ASP A 429 23.00 1.25 -1.01
N VAL A 430 24.02 2.01 -0.65
CA VAL A 430 23.86 3.46 -0.52
C VAL A 430 23.80 4.13 -1.89
N GLN A 431 24.46 3.60 -2.92
CA GLN A 431 24.56 4.28 -4.21
C GLN A 431 23.20 4.38 -4.92
N SER A 432 22.38 3.32 -4.86
CA SER A 432 20.99 3.34 -5.38
C SER A 432 20.16 4.44 -4.69
N ILE A 433 20.28 4.55 -3.37
CA ILE A 433 19.59 5.57 -2.56
C ILE A 433 20.12 6.97 -2.87
N LEU A 434 21.45 7.15 -2.90
CA LEU A 434 22.10 8.43 -3.15
C LEU A 434 21.76 8.99 -4.52
N SER A 435 21.74 8.14 -5.55
CA SER A 435 21.36 8.54 -6.91
C SER A 435 19.93 9.10 -6.96
N ALA A 436 18.97 8.37 -6.37
CA ALA A 436 17.59 8.83 -6.27
C ALA A 436 17.46 10.08 -5.38
N PHE A 437 18.22 10.15 -4.29
CA PHE A 437 18.23 11.29 -3.39
C PHE A 437 18.78 12.55 -4.06
N ASP A 438 19.89 12.47 -4.80
CA ASP A 438 20.45 13.61 -5.53
C ASP A 438 19.50 14.09 -6.63
N GLU A 439 18.75 13.19 -7.27
CA GLU A 439 17.65 13.56 -8.17
C GLU A 439 16.53 14.29 -7.43
N SER A 440 16.17 13.84 -6.22
CA SER A 440 15.14 14.50 -5.41
C SER A 440 15.52 15.95 -5.06
N LEU A 441 16.81 16.24 -4.84
CA LEU A 441 17.29 17.60 -4.61
C LEU A 441 17.05 18.49 -5.82
N ARG A 442 17.33 18.00 -7.04
CA ARG A 442 17.04 18.72 -8.29
C ARG A 442 15.54 18.97 -8.49
N ILE A 443 14.69 18.02 -8.09
CA ILE A 443 13.24 18.20 -8.10
C ILE A 443 12.85 19.34 -7.14
N MET A 444 13.38 19.37 -5.92
CA MET A 444 13.11 20.44 -4.95
C MET A 444 13.57 21.82 -5.46
N GLU A 445 14.73 21.90 -6.13
CA GLU A 445 15.19 23.13 -6.79
C GLU A 445 14.23 23.58 -7.89
N SER A 446 13.72 22.64 -8.70
CA SER A 446 12.74 22.93 -9.76
C SER A 446 11.41 23.47 -9.21
N LEU A 447 11.09 23.16 -7.96
CA LEU A 447 9.92 23.68 -7.22
C LEU A 447 10.21 25.03 -6.53
N GLY A 448 11.42 25.57 -6.69
CA GLY A 448 11.83 26.88 -6.20
C GLY A 448 12.50 26.88 -4.83
N ALA A 449 12.91 25.72 -4.32
CA ALA A 449 13.76 25.66 -3.13
C ALA A 449 15.22 26.01 -3.47
N THR A 450 15.96 26.52 -2.50
CA THR A 450 17.42 26.63 -2.53
C THR A 450 18.02 25.47 -1.74
N ILE A 451 18.81 24.62 -2.38
CA ILE A 451 19.52 23.53 -1.70
C ILE A 451 20.87 24.05 -1.18
N VAL A 452 21.16 23.76 0.09
CA VAL A 452 22.44 24.04 0.74
C VAL A 452 23.11 22.71 1.06
N ASP A 453 24.09 22.34 0.24
CA ASP A 453 24.74 21.04 0.29
C ASP A 453 26.28 21.21 0.20
N PRO A 454 27.05 20.90 1.26
CA PRO A 454 26.61 20.31 2.53
C PRO A 454 26.10 21.35 3.55
N ALA A 455 25.20 20.91 4.42
CA ALA A 455 24.76 21.60 5.64
C ALA A 455 24.84 20.62 6.82
N ASN A 456 26.06 20.34 7.27
CA ASN A 456 26.33 19.25 8.22
C ASN A 456 25.81 19.55 9.62
N LEU A 457 25.39 18.49 10.34
CA LEU A 457 25.04 18.56 11.75
C LEU A 457 26.32 18.67 12.59
N PRO A 458 26.53 19.74 13.38
CA PRO A 458 27.77 19.91 14.14
C PRO A 458 28.03 18.80 15.20
N SER A 459 26.99 18.08 15.60
CA SER A 459 27.01 17.02 16.62
C SER A 459 27.03 15.58 16.07
N ALA A 460 27.07 15.38 14.74
CA ALA A 460 26.78 14.10 14.09
C ALA A 460 27.59 12.90 14.64
N GLU A 461 28.88 13.12 14.97
CA GLU A 461 29.79 12.05 15.42
C GLU A 461 29.52 11.55 16.86
N GLU A 462 28.73 12.27 17.66
CA GLU A 462 28.65 12.06 19.12
C GLU A 462 27.37 11.33 19.58
N ILE A 463 26.47 10.95 18.66
CA ILE A 463 25.12 10.45 18.96
C ILE A 463 25.05 8.90 18.87
N LYS A 464 25.07 8.16 20.00
CA LYS A 464 24.71 6.72 20.08
C LYS A 464 24.07 6.30 21.43
N GLY A 465 22.78 5.90 21.36
CA GLY A 465 22.05 5.02 22.31
C GLY A 465 21.42 5.66 23.55
N LEU A 466 20.20 5.26 23.94
CA LEU A 466 19.61 5.28 25.31
C LEU A 466 18.12 4.92 25.34
N ASN A 467 17.64 4.38 26.47
CA ASN A 467 16.26 3.91 26.62
C ASN A 467 15.74 3.66 28.09
N PRO A 468 14.39 3.68 28.34
CA PRO A 468 13.74 3.26 29.62
C PRO A 468 12.38 2.46 29.56
N ALA A 469 11.69 2.31 30.73
CA ALA A 469 10.77 1.20 31.14
C ALA A 469 9.35 1.55 31.72
N LEU A 470 8.60 0.53 32.22
CA LEU A 470 7.12 0.43 32.35
C LEU A 470 6.51 -0.26 33.62
N LYS A 471 5.16 -0.26 33.76
CA LYS A 471 4.39 -0.66 34.98
C LYS A 471 3.03 -1.38 34.72
N GLU A 472 2.92 -2.61 35.27
CA GLU A 472 1.78 -3.53 35.60
C GLU A 472 0.92 -4.27 34.52
N VAL A 473 0.80 -5.62 34.70
CA VAL A 473 0.18 -6.61 33.78
C VAL A 473 -0.45 -7.83 34.52
N PRO A 474 -1.57 -8.41 34.05
CA PRO A 474 -2.31 -9.50 34.71
C PRO A 474 -1.73 -10.93 34.60
N THR A 475 -0.69 -11.15 33.79
CA THR A 475 0.14 -12.39 33.84
C THR A 475 0.93 -12.52 35.15
N GLY A 476 0.88 -11.49 36.00
CA GLY A 476 1.73 -11.35 37.18
C GLY A 476 3.00 -10.56 36.88
N VAL A 477 3.26 -10.25 35.60
CA VAL A 477 4.36 -9.37 35.19
C VAL A 477 4.08 -7.95 35.66
N ARG A 478 4.84 -7.46 36.64
CA ARG A 478 4.68 -6.09 37.17
C ARG A 478 5.90 -5.23 36.97
N THR A 479 7.04 -5.89 36.90
CA THR A 479 8.36 -5.33 36.75
C THR A 479 9.01 -5.86 35.48
N LEU A 480 10.06 -5.18 35.04
CA LEU A 480 10.86 -5.65 33.91
C LEU A 480 11.58 -6.98 34.27
N ALA A 481 11.98 -7.20 35.52
CA ALA A 481 12.41 -8.51 36.01
C ALA A 481 11.36 -9.62 35.82
N ASP A 482 10.09 -9.36 36.14
CA ASP A 482 9.02 -10.35 35.93
C ASP A 482 8.83 -10.65 34.44
N LEU A 483 8.98 -9.64 33.56
CA LEU A 483 8.89 -9.82 32.11
C LEU A 483 10.03 -10.71 31.59
N ILE A 484 11.26 -10.44 32.02
CA ILE A 484 12.43 -11.26 31.67
C ILE A 484 12.21 -12.71 32.10
N GLN A 485 11.70 -12.91 33.32
CA GLN A 485 11.41 -14.24 33.84
C GLN A 485 10.25 -14.92 33.10
N PHE A 486 9.20 -14.18 32.74
CA PHE A 486 8.10 -14.69 31.93
C PHE A 486 8.61 -15.23 30.59
N ASN A 487 9.49 -14.48 29.90
CA ASN A 487 10.07 -14.91 28.63
C ASN A 487 10.91 -16.19 28.79
N ILE A 488 11.64 -16.33 29.89
CA ILE A 488 12.42 -17.55 30.20
C ILE A 488 11.50 -18.74 30.44
N ASP A 489 10.42 -18.53 31.22
CA ASP A 489 9.48 -19.59 31.59
C ASP A 489 8.60 -20.04 30.41
N HIS A 490 8.45 -19.20 29.38
CA HIS A 490 7.67 -19.45 28.16
C HIS A 490 8.54 -19.30 26.90
N ALA A 491 9.76 -19.84 26.96
CA ALA A 491 10.75 -19.69 25.90
C ALA A 491 10.26 -20.18 24.52
N GLU A 492 9.33 -21.13 24.47
CA GLU A 492 8.71 -21.60 23.23
C GLU A 492 7.83 -20.55 22.53
N LEU A 493 7.32 -19.56 23.28
CA LEU A 493 6.49 -18.47 22.76
C LEU A 493 7.32 -17.21 22.50
N GLU A 494 8.12 -16.80 23.49
CA GLU A 494 8.79 -15.49 23.49
C GLU A 494 10.27 -15.57 23.06
N LEU A 495 10.91 -16.75 23.16
CA LEU A 495 12.33 -16.94 22.84
C LEU A 495 12.59 -18.08 21.83
N PRO A 496 11.78 -18.24 20.75
CA PRO A 496 12.01 -19.31 19.78
C PRO A 496 13.36 -19.13 19.07
N GLU A 497 13.85 -20.23 18.48
CA GLU A 497 15.10 -20.22 17.72
C GLU A 497 15.09 -19.12 16.64
N GLY A 498 16.17 -18.32 16.60
CA GLY A 498 16.27 -17.15 15.71
C GLY A 498 15.71 -15.85 16.29
N TYR A 499 14.96 -15.89 17.39
CA TYR A 499 14.34 -14.72 18.05
C TYR A 499 14.49 -14.75 19.57
N SER A 500 15.53 -15.39 20.09
CA SER A 500 15.70 -15.64 21.53
C SER A 500 16.37 -14.52 22.31
N ASN A 501 16.70 -13.40 21.67
CA ASN A 501 17.45 -12.33 22.33
C ASN A 501 16.51 -11.40 23.14
N GLN A 502 16.79 -11.28 24.43
CA GLN A 502 16.18 -10.29 25.33
C GLN A 502 17.21 -9.46 26.12
N GLY A 503 18.41 -9.28 25.56
CA GLY A 503 19.54 -8.64 26.24
C GLY A 503 19.28 -7.19 26.64
N ILE A 504 18.55 -6.43 25.82
CA ILE A 504 18.23 -5.03 26.15
C ILE A 504 17.32 -4.94 27.38
N LEU A 505 16.39 -5.89 27.55
CA LEU A 505 15.56 -5.96 28.76
C LEU A 505 16.43 -6.23 30.00
N ILE A 506 17.35 -7.20 29.90
CA ILE A 506 18.27 -7.56 30.98
C ILE A 506 19.17 -6.39 31.37
N ASP A 507 19.76 -5.72 30.37
CA ASP A 507 20.63 -4.56 30.57
C ASP A 507 19.85 -3.40 31.20
N SER A 508 18.61 -3.17 30.76
CA SER A 508 17.74 -2.12 31.31
C SER A 508 17.34 -2.40 32.76
N GLU A 509 17.04 -3.65 33.13
CA GLU A 509 16.72 -4.04 34.51
C GLU A 509 17.92 -3.88 35.44
N ALA A 510 19.15 -4.07 34.94
CA ALA A 510 20.38 -3.91 35.70
C ALA A 510 20.72 -2.44 36.04
N THR A 511 19.98 -1.46 35.50
CA THR A 511 20.22 -0.04 35.75
C THR A 511 19.58 0.45 37.06
N ASN A 512 20.10 1.56 37.60
CA ASN A 512 19.49 2.24 38.75
C ASN A 512 18.35 3.19 38.38
N GLY A 513 17.87 3.13 37.12
CA GLY A 513 16.81 3.99 36.61
C GLY A 513 17.24 5.45 36.39
N ARG A 514 16.47 6.40 36.93
CA ARG A 514 16.61 7.84 36.66
C ARG A 514 17.54 8.53 37.66
N ASP A 515 18.81 8.15 37.64
CA ASP A 515 19.86 8.75 38.47
C ASP A 515 20.50 9.99 37.83
N GLU A 516 21.59 10.48 38.43
CA GLU A 516 22.35 11.62 37.88
C GLU A 516 22.95 11.32 36.50
N ALA A 517 23.36 10.07 36.24
CA ALA A 517 23.89 9.67 34.95
C ALA A 517 22.79 9.73 33.87
N TYR A 518 21.58 9.25 34.17
CA TYR A 518 20.40 9.45 33.32
C TYR A 518 20.13 10.92 33.05
N GLY A 519 20.16 11.79 34.08
CA GLY A 519 19.95 13.23 33.93
C GLY A 519 20.98 13.89 33.01
N LYS A 520 22.27 13.55 33.18
CA LYS A 520 23.36 14.01 32.30
C LYS A 520 23.18 13.51 30.87
N ALA A 521 22.80 12.26 30.71
CA ALA A 521 22.60 11.66 29.41
C ALA A 521 21.39 12.28 28.66
N LEU A 522 20.30 12.55 29.37
CA LEU A 522 19.15 13.27 28.82
C LEU A 522 19.52 14.70 28.38
N ALA A 523 20.25 15.43 29.23
CA ALA A 523 20.73 16.77 28.89
C ALA A 523 21.67 16.74 27.67
N ARG A 524 22.54 15.73 27.61
CA ARG A 524 23.45 15.50 26.49
C ARG A 524 22.73 15.17 25.19
N ASN A 525 21.70 14.33 25.25
CA ASN A 525 20.85 14.00 24.11
C ASN A 525 20.17 15.24 23.54
N LEU A 526 19.58 16.07 24.41
CA LEU A 526 18.98 17.34 24.00
C LEU A 526 20.00 18.31 23.41
N GLU A 527 21.18 18.43 24.03
CA GLU A 527 22.27 19.26 23.52
C GLU A 527 22.69 18.80 22.10
N LEU A 528 22.87 17.50 21.90
CA LEU A 528 23.34 16.92 20.64
C LEU A 528 22.29 16.93 19.53
N GLY A 529 21.04 16.58 19.82
CA GLY A 529 19.98 16.54 18.82
C GLY A 529 19.48 17.94 18.44
N ALA A 530 19.24 18.78 19.44
CA ALA A 530 18.65 20.10 19.24
C ALA A 530 19.73 21.19 19.15
N THR A 531 20.28 21.62 20.29
CA THR A 531 21.02 22.89 20.41
C THR A 531 22.30 22.95 19.57
N ARG A 532 23.07 21.86 19.53
CA ARG A 532 24.29 21.70 18.70
C ARG A 532 24.05 20.85 17.45
N GLY A 533 22.84 20.31 17.28
CA GLY A 533 22.46 19.50 16.14
C GLY A 533 21.61 20.31 15.18
N ILE A 534 20.32 19.97 15.14
CA ILE A 534 19.36 20.50 14.17
C ILE A 534 19.29 22.04 14.25
N ASP A 535 19.10 22.62 15.43
CA ASP A 535 18.97 24.08 15.56
C ASP A 535 20.22 24.82 15.12
N ALA A 536 21.41 24.27 15.45
CA ALA A 536 22.67 24.85 15.04
C ALA A 536 22.81 24.85 13.51
N ALA A 537 22.51 23.73 12.85
CA ALA A 537 22.56 23.62 11.40
C ALA A 537 21.55 24.55 10.73
N LEU A 538 20.29 24.57 11.20
CA LEU A 538 19.25 25.46 10.67
C LEU A 538 19.68 26.93 10.78
N LYS A 539 20.24 27.33 11.93
CA LYS A 539 20.70 28.71 12.16
C LYS A 539 21.94 29.07 11.34
N GLU A 540 22.96 28.22 11.34
CA GLU A 540 24.24 28.47 10.66
C GLU A 540 24.03 28.68 9.15
N TYR A 541 23.25 27.80 8.54
CA TYR A 541 23.03 27.79 7.09
C TYR A 541 21.76 28.54 6.65
N LYS A 542 21.02 29.11 7.62
CA LYS A 542 19.74 29.83 7.43
C LYS A 542 18.73 28.98 6.68
N LEU A 543 18.40 27.82 7.23
CA LEU A 543 17.56 26.81 6.60
C LEU A 543 16.16 26.82 7.18
N ASP A 544 15.19 26.42 6.37
CA ASP A 544 13.82 26.12 6.79
C ASP A 544 13.64 24.65 7.17
N ALA A 545 14.46 23.74 6.61
CA ALA A 545 14.48 22.32 6.96
C ALA A 545 15.79 21.66 6.55
N LEU A 546 16.03 20.48 7.11
CA LEU A 546 17.05 19.53 6.64
C LEU A 546 16.37 18.41 5.87
N VAL A 547 17.09 17.81 4.91
CA VAL A 547 16.65 16.62 4.18
C VAL A 547 17.76 15.61 4.05
N LEU A 548 17.45 14.33 4.30
CA LEU A 548 18.36 13.20 4.07
C LEU A 548 17.56 11.96 3.64
N PRO A 549 18.21 10.91 3.10
CA PRO A 549 17.61 9.60 2.99
C PRO A 549 17.05 9.14 4.35
N ALA A 550 15.85 8.57 4.36
CA ALA A 550 15.11 8.31 5.59
C ALA A 550 15.89 7.44 6.59
N ARG A 551 16.67 6.47 6.10
CA ARG A 551 17.50 5.58 6.92
C ARG A 551 18.53 6.33 7.78
N ASP A 552 18.95 7.53 7.37
CA ASP A 552 20.05 8.30 7.96
C ASP A 552 19.53 9.47 8.83
N THR A 553 18.21 9.57 9.05
CA THR A 553 17.57 10.75 9.69
C THR A 553 17.21 10.59 11.16
N THR A 554 17.19 9.37 11.68
CA THR A 554 16.30 9.05 12.80
C THR A 554 16.79 9.63 14.13
N THR A 555 18.05 9.37 14.49
CA THR A 555 18.51 9.62 15.86
C THR A 555 18.59 11.11 16.25
N PRO A 556 19.14 12.04 15.43
CA PRO A 556 19.20 13.46 15.81
C PRO A 556 17.81 14.05 16.10
N ALA A 557 16.82 13.78 15.25
CA ALA A 557 15.45 14.25 15.44
C ALA A 557 14.74 13.54 16.61
N ALA A 558 14.99 12.24 16.79
CA ALA A 558 14.45 11.46 17.89
C ALA A 558 14.90 11.99 19.26
N ILE A 559 16.21 12.17 19.47
CA ILE A 559 16.76 12.62 20.76
C ILE A 559 16.48 14.09 21.05
N ALA A 560 16.29 14.92 20.01
CA ALA A 560 15.79 16.29 20.13
C ALA A 560 14.29 16.34 20.48
N GLY A 561 13.55 15.28 20.14
CA GLY A 561 12.09 15.26 20.16
C GLY A 561 11.47 16.14 19.07
N TYR A 562 12.14 16.32 17.94
CA TYR A 562 11.78 17.23 16.83
C TYR A 562 11.08 16.52 15.68
N PRO A 563 10.24 17.20 14.88
CA PRO A 563 9.41 16.54 13.91
C PRO A 563 10.19 16.04 12.68
N THR A 564 9.72 14.91 12.13
CA THR A 564 10.22 14.30 10.90
C THR A 564 9.04 13.91 10.00
N VAL A 565 9.09 14.26 8.72
CA VAL A 565 8.11 13.83 7.71
C VAL A 565 8.84 12.98 6.66
N THR A 566 8.56 11.68 6.65
CA THR A 566 9.10 10.73 5.67
C THR A 566 8.13 10.58 4.50
N VAL A 567 8.66 10.64 3.28
CA VAL A 567 7.90 10.38 2.04
C VAL A 567 8.60 9.34 1.18
N PRO A 568 7.85 8.57 0.36
CA PRO A 568 8.41 7.70 -0.67
C PRO A 568 9.42 8.43 -1.58
N LEU A 569 10.51 7.74 -1.93
CA LEU A 569 11.53 8.25 -2.85
C LEU A 569 11.77 7.31 -4.03
N GLY A 570 11.94 6.01 -3.79
CA GLY A 570 12.25 5.07 -4.86
C GLY A 570 12.29 3.62 -4.41
N PHE A 571 12.78 2.77 -5.31
CA PHE A 571 12.88 1.33 -5.13
C PHE A 571 14.29 0.87 -5.49
N PHE A 572 14.78 -0.15 -4.80
CA PHE A 572 16.04 -0.79 -5.18
C PHE A 572 15.92 -1.51 -6.53
N PRO A 573 16.98 -1.47 -7.36
CA PRO A 573 16.96 -2.09 -8.68
C PRO A 573 16.92 -3.63 -8.61
N GLU A 574 16.56 -4.28 -9.73
CA GLU A 574 16.45 -5.75 -9.81
C GLU A 574 17.75 -6.50 -9.45
N ASP A 575 18.91 -5.87 -9.63
CA ASP A 575 20.23 -6.43 -9.35
C ASP A 575 20.78 -6.08 -7.96
N GLU A 576 19.97 -5.46 -7.09
CA GLU A 576 20.37 -5.12 -5.73
C GLU A 576 20.74 -6.38 -4.91
N PRO A 577 21.92 -6.41 -4.28
CA PRO A 577 22.30 -7.53 -3.41
C PRO A 577 21.37 -7.65 -2.20
N VAL A 578 20.75 -8.83 -2.05
CA VAL A 578 19.90 -9.13 -0.89
C VAL A 578 20.76 -9.26 0.37
N LYS A 579 20.52 -8.38 1.35
CA LYS A 579 21.10 -8.50 2.70
C LYS A 579 20.06 -8.98 3.69
N TYR A 580 20.43 -9.95 4.51
CA TYR A 580 19.54 -10.51 5.53
C TYR A 580 19.92 -10.02 6.92
N ASP A 581 18.91 -9.62 7.69
CA ASP A 581 18.96 -9.46 9.14
C ASP A 581 18.06 -10.54 9.76
N GLY A 582 18.69 -11.57 10.33
CA GLY A 582 17.99 -12.81 10.67
C GLY A 582 17.32 -13.44 9.44
N ASN A 583 15.99 -13.47 9.41
CA ASN A 583 15.21 -14.09 8.34
C ASN A 583 14.55 -13.07 7.39
N ILE A 584 14.74 -11.77 7.61
CA ILE A 584 14.17 -10.70 6.77
C ILE A 584 15.24 -10.03 5.92
N ALA A 585 14.83 -9.54 4.75
CA ALA A 585 15.72 -9.00 3.72
C ALA A 585 15.54 -7.49 3.56
N TYR A 586 16.63 -6.73 3.73
CA TYR A 586 16.73 -5.32 3.37
C TYR A 586 18.20 -4.85 3.41
N PRO A 587 18.70 -4.15 2.38
CA PRO A 587 18.09 -3.93 1.07
C PRO A 587 17.86 -5.25 0.30
N ALA A 588 16.95 -5.21 -0.66
CA ALA A 588 16.64 -6.29 -1.59
C ALA A 588 15.97 -5.69 -2.84
N PRO A 589 15.96 -6.39 -3.99
CA PRO A 589 15.26 -5.94 -5.20
C PRO A 589 13.81 -5.54 -4.91
N ASP A 590 13.34 -4.49 -5.57
CA ASP A 590 11.98 -3.94 -5.46
C ASP A 590 11.57 -3.41 -4.08
N MET A 591 12.43 -3.51 -3.06
CA MET A 591 12.13 -2.91 -1.76
C MET A 591 12.17 -1.38 -1.88
N PRO A 592 11.21 -0.67 -1.27
CA PRO A 592 11.17 0.78 -1.31
C PRO A 592 12.14 1.39 -0.30
N PHE A 593 12.53 2.63 -0.57
CA PHE A 593 13.20 3.52 0.35
C PHE A 593 12.61 4.93 0.25
N GLY A 594 12.80 5.73 1.30
CA GLY A 594 12.24 7.07 1.42
C GLY A 594 13.29 8.15 1.66
N LEU A 595 12.82 9.39 1.65
CA LEU A 595 13.55 10.56 2.17
C LEU A 595 12.76 11.17 3.33
N SER A 596 13.44 11.91 4.20
CA SER A 596 12.76 12.59 5.30
C SER A 596 13.16 14.05 5.43
N PHE A 597 12.16 14.89 5.67
CA PHE A 597 12.32 16.30 6.06
C PHE A 597 12.36 16.40 7.58
N ILE A 598 13.31 17.18 8.11
CA ILE A 598 13.50 17.42 9.55
C ILE A 598 13.45 18.93 9.81
N GLY A 599 12.73 19.33 10.86
CA GLY A 599 12.59 20.72 11.31
C GLY A 599 12.92 20.89 12.79
N THR A 600 12.76 22.10 13.32
CA THR A 600 12.82 22.32 14.77
C THR A 600 11.49 22.00 15.44
N ALA A 601 11.41 22.11 16.77
CA ALA A 601 10.18 21.83 17.51
C ALA A 601 8.99 22.63 16.97
N PHE A 602 7.89 21.91 16.73
CA PHE A 602 6.60 22.41 16.25
C PHE A 602 6.58 22.95 14.80
N ASP A 603 7.56 22.58 13.97
CA ASP A 603 7.61 22.94 12.55
C ASP A 603 6.78 22.02 11.62
N GLU A 604 5.95 21.11 12.14
CA GLU A 604 5.22 20.12 11.32
C GLU A 604 4.43 20.77 10.20
N TYR A 605 3.83 21.94 10.43
CA TYR A 605 3.07 22.65 9.41
C TYR A 605 3.95 23.00 8.19
N ALA A 606 5.16 23.52 8.40
CA ALA A 606 6.07 23.84 7.31
C ALA A 606 6.60 22.56 6.63
N LEU A 607 6.98 21.55 7.43
CA LEU A 607 7.50 20.28 6.92
C LEU A 607 6.46 19.54 6.07
N ILE A 608 5.20 19.49 6.51
CA ILE A 608 4.10 18.87 5.77
C ILE A 608 3.89 19.56 4.43
N GLY A 609 3.92 20.90 4.40
CA GLY A 609 3.80 21.63 3.14
C GLY A 609 4.93 21.28 2.17
N MET A 610 6.18 21.30 2.64
CA MET A 610 7.35 20.96 1.80
C MET A 610 7.28 19.51 1.29
N ALA A 611 6.92 18.56 2.16
CA ALA A 611 6.74 17.16 1.81
C ALA A 611 5.61 16.96 0.81
N TYR A 612 4.48 17.67 0.97
CA TYR A 612 3.35 17.61 0.04
C TYR A 612 3.74 18.14 -1.34
N ALA A 613 4.37 19.32 -1.43
CA ALA A 613 4.83 19.87 -2.70
C ALA A 613 5.77 18.91 -3.45
N PHE A 614 6.69 18.27 -2.72
CA PHE A 614 7.57 17.25 -3.27
C PHE A 614 6.79 16.01 -3.76
N GLU A 615 5.91 15.45 -2.92
CA GLU A 615 5.10 14.27 -3.25
C GLU A 615 4.25 14.48 -4.51
N GLN A 616 3.58 15.63 -4.62
CA GLN A 616 2.73 15.90 -5.78
C GLN A 616 3.54 15.95 -7.07
N LYS A 617 4.74 16.57 -7.03
CA LYS A 617 5.61 16.66 -8.20
C LYS A 617 6.16 15.30 -8.65
N THR A 618 6.49 14.41 -7.71
CA THR A 618 7.04 13.09 -8.04
C THR A 618 5.97 12.11 -8.52
N LYS A 619 4.72 12.22 -8.03
CA LYS A 619 3.56 11.49 -8.57
C LYS A 619 3.26 11.88 -10.02
N ASP A 620 3.27 13.19 -10.33
CA ASP A 620 3.00 13.71 -11.69
C ASP A 620 4.01 13.19 -12.73
N ILE A 621 5.29 13.07 -12.35
CA ILE A 621 6.35 12.57 -13.23
C ILE A 621 6.10 11.09 -13.58
N SER A 622 5.72 10.27 -12.61
CA SER A 622 5.40 8.85 -12.82
C SER A 622 4.22 8.67 -13.79
N ILE A 623 3.15 9.44 -13.60
CA ILE A 623 1.96 9.40 -14.47
C ILE A 623 2.29 9.91 -15.88
N SER A 624 3.08 10.98 -16.00
CA SER A 624 3.47 11.54 -17.31
C SER A 624 4.33 10.57 -18.12
N LEU A 625 5.27 9.86 -17.48
CA LEU A 625 6.02 8.77 -18.09
C LEU A 625 5.10 7.61 -18.48
N LEU A 626 4.17 7.20 -17.60
CA LEU A 626 3.21 6.14 -17.89
C LEU A 626 2.32 6.49 -19.09
N LEU A 627 1.90 7.75 -19.23
CA LEU A 627 1.12 8.24 -20.38
C LEU A 627 1.95 8.32 -21.67
N LEU A 628 3.23 8.67 -21.58
CA LEU A 628 4.18 8.61 -22.71
C LEU A 628 4.46 7.17 -23.16
N TYR A 629 4.59 6.24 -22.22
CA TYR A 629 4.72 4.81 -22.48
C TYR A 629 3.41 4.21 -22.98
N ALA A 630 2.26 4.60 -22.43
CA ALA A 630 0.93 4.22 -22.90
C ALA A 630 0.69 4.75 -24.31
N GLY A 631 1.09 5.97 -24.65
CA GLY A 631 1.03 6.51 -26.01
C GLY A 631 1.90 5.74 -27.00
N ARG A 632 3.09 5.25 -26.57
CA ARG A 632 3.93 4.33 -27.36
C ARG A 632 3.32 2.93 -27.46
N PHE A 633 2.70 2.42 -26.40
CA PHE A 633 1.97 1.16 -26.39
C PHE A 633 0.72 1.22 -27.27
N TYR A 634 0.02 2.34 -27.30
CA TYR A 634 -1.16 2.57 -28.14
C TYR A 634 -0.77 2.66 -29.62
N LEU A 635 0.39 3.26 -29.92
CA LEU A 635 0.98 3.25 -31.26
C LEU A 635 1.37 1.82 -31.69
N ILE A 636 1.93 1.03 -30.77
CA ILE A 636 2.22 -0.40 -31.01
C ILE A 636 0.92 -1.18 -31.22
N ILE A 637 -0.10 -1.02 -30.38
CA ILE A 637 -1.42 -1.66 -30.52
C ILE A 637 -2.06 -1.28 -31.86
N MET A 638 -1.99 -0.02 -32.30
CA MET A 638 -2.50 0.39 -33.61
C MET A 638 -1.76 -0.28 -34.76
N VAL A 639 -0.43 -0.44 -34.66
CA VAL A 639 0.36 -1.19 -35.66
C VAL A 639 0.05 -2.69 -35.62
N THR A 640 -0.17 -3.26 -34.43
CA THR A 640 -0.49 -4.69 -34.23
C THR A 640 -1.93 -5.03 -34.64
N VAL A 641 -2.92 -4.19 -34.34
CA VAL A 641 -4.32 -4.35 -34.75
C VAL A 641 -4.43 -4.24 -36.27
N LYS A 642 -3.69 -3.31 -36.89
CA LYS A 642 -3.60 -3.17 -38.34
C LYS A 642 -2.98 -4.39 -39.02
N ALA A 643 -2.00 -5.04 -38.38
CA ALA A 643 -1.44 -6.31 -38.86
C ALA A 643 -2.43 -7.50 -38.72
N THR A 644 -3.27 -7.49 -37.68
CA THR A 644 -4.20 -8.60 -37.38
C THR A 644 -5.47 -8.55 -38.24
N SER A 645 -5.94 -7.35 -38.59
CA SER A 645 -7.08 -7.13 -39.51
C SER A 645 -6.79 -7.50 -40.96
N CYS A 646 -5.50 -7.57 -41.35
CA CYS A 646 -5.08 -7.91 -42.71
C CYS A 646 -4.78 -9.41 -42.90
N MET A 647 -4.84 -10.23 -41.85
CA MET A 647 -4.61 -11.67 -41.97
C MET A 647 -5.85 -12.38 -42.55
N PRO A 648 -5.67 -13.32 -43.49
CA PRO A 648 -6.78 -14.11 -44.04
C PRO A 648 -7.47 -14.94 -42.93
N ASP A 649 -8.72 -15.34 -43.21
CA ASP A 649 -9.44 -16.30 -42.38
C ASP A 649 -8.97 -17.72 -42.74
N PHE A 650 -8.59 -18.49 -41.72
CA PHE A 650 -8.10 -19.87 -41.88
C PHE A 650 -9.18 -20.92 -41.62
N THR A 651 -10.42 -20.50 -41.33
CA THR A 651 -11.56 -21.39 -41.14
C THR A 651 -11.76 -22.33 -42.34
N SER A 652 -12.04 -23.60 -42.07
CA SER A 652 -12.18 -24.69 -43.06
C SER A 652 -10.92 -25.09 -43.83
N GLN A 653 -9.74 -24.54 -43.49
CA GLN A 653 -8.49 -24.97 -44.11
C GLN A 653 -7.92 -26.22 -43.44
N GLU A 654 -7.24 -27.04 -44.23
CA GLU A 654 -6.39 -28.13 -43.73
C GLU A 654 -4.93 -27.68 -43.70
N ILE A 655 -4.25 -27.90 -42.58
CA ILE A 655 -2.84 -27.50 -42.38
C ILE A 655 -2.00 -28.69 -41.90
N LEU A 656 -0.68 -28.59 -42.03
CA LEU A 656 0.27 -29.67 -41.73
C LEU A 656 -0.08 -30.95 -42.50
N ASN A 657 -0.16 -30.86 -43.82
CA ASN A 657 -0.46 -31.98 -44.73
C ASN A 657 -1.77 -32.73 -44.38
N GLY A 658 -2.85 -32.00 -44.10
CA GLY A 658 -4.16 -32.61 -43.81
C GLY A 658 -4.32 -33.08 -42.37
N ARG A 659 -3.33 -32.89 -41.50
CA ARG A 659 -3.40 -33.35 -40.11
C ARG A 659 -4.39 -32.54 -39.28
N PHE A 660 -4.40 -31.22 -39.42
CA PHE A 660 -5.33 -30.38 -38.66
C PHE A 660 -6.34 -29.73 -39.60
N HIS A 661 -7.63 -29.91 -39.30
CA HIS A 661 -8.71 -29.19 -39.98
C HIS A 661 -9.18 -28.04 -39.09
N ILE A 662 -9.04 -26.80 -39.56
CA ILE A 662 -9.43 -25.60 -38.83
C ILE A 662 -10.96 -25.46 -38.86
N LEU A 663 -11.58 -25.41 -37.68
CA LEU A 663 -13.03 -25.42 -37.52
C LEU A 663 -13.62 -24.03 -37.27
N ASP A 664 -13.17 -23.36 -36.20
CA ASP A 664 -13.83 -22.15 -35.70
C ASP A 664 -12.79 -21.11 -35.30
N PHE A 665 -13.08 -19.83 -35.58
CA PHE A 665 -12.30 -18.73 -35.04
C PHE A 665 -12.62 -18.51 -33.55
N LEU A 666 -11.60 -18.53 -32.70
CA LEU A 666 -11.73 -18.39 -31.25
C LEU A 666 -11.43 -16.97 -30.75
N GLY A 667 -10.64 -16.20 -31.51
CA GLY A 667 -10.30 -14.83 -31.14
C GLY A 667 -9.00 -14.34 -31.76
N ALA A 668 -8.78 -13.02 -31.71
CA ALA A 668 -7.55 -12.37 -32.16
C ALA A 668 -6.82 -11.78 -30.95
N GLY A 669 -5.49 -11.89 -30.96
CA GLY A 669 -4.62 -11.29 -29.96
C GLY A 669 -3.44 -10.58 -30.62
N ALA A 670 -2.52 -10.07 -29.81
CA ALA A 670 -1.31 -9.45 -30.33
C ALA A 670 -0.60 -10.41 -31.31
N TYR A 671 -0.47 -9.97 -32.57
CA TYR A 671 0.28 -10.60 -33.66
C TYR A 671 -0.30 -11.91 -34.24
N GLY A 672 -1.56 -12.27 -33.95
CA GLY A 672 -2.11 -13.54 -34.43
C GLY A 672 -3.62 -13.76 -34.27
N LYS A 673 -4.16 -14.70 -35.06
CA LYS A 673 -5.53 -15.22 -34.93
C LYS A 673 -5.49 -16.62 -34.32
N VAL A 674 -6.42 -16.94 -33.43
CA VAL A 674 -6.52 -18.25 -32.77
C VAL A 674 -7.76 -18.96 -33.29
N TYR A 675 -7.60 -20.23 -33.64
CA TYR A 675 -8.67 -21.08 -34.14
C TYR A 675 -8.76 -22.40 -33.38
N LYS A 676 -9.95 -22.99 -33.34
CA LYS A 676 -10.17 -24.38 -32.96
C LYS A 676 -9.84 -25.25 -34.17
N ALA A 677 -9.13 -26.35 -33.96
CA ALA A 677 -8.78 -27.30 -35.00
C ALA A 677 -9.02 -28.74 -34.56
N LEU A 678 -9.43 -29.60 -35.48
CA LEU A 678 -9.58 -31.05 -35.30
C LEU A 678 -8.32 -31.78 -35.79
N ASP A 679 -7.77 -32.71 -35.00
CA ASP A 679 -6.70 -33.61 -35.46
C ASP A 679 -7.31 -34.81 -36.19
N ASN A 680 -7.09 -34.88 -37.51
CA ASN A 680 -7.57 -35.94 -38.39
C ASN A 680 -6.81 -37.26 -38.19
N TYR A 681 -5.65 -37.25 -37.52
CA TYR A 681 -4.81 -38.43 -37.31
C TYR A 681 -4.39 -38.59 -35.83
N PRO A 682 -5.34 -38.85 -34.91
CA PRO A 682 -5.02 -39.01 -33.50
C PRO A 682 -4.12 -40.23 -33.26
N LYS A 683 -3.11 -40.09 -32.39
CA LYS A 683 -2.18 -41.18 -32.03
C LYS A 683 -2.84 -42.36 -31.29
N SER A 684 -4.10 -42.24 -30.83
CA SER A 684 -4.88 -43.33 -30.26
C SER A 684 -6.26 -43.42 -30.94
N PHE A 685 -6.72 -44.65 -31.18
CA PHE A 685 -7.94 -44.94 -31.95
C PHE A 685 -9.27 -44.64 -31.23
N SER A 686 -9.28 -43.97 -30.06
CA SER A 686 -10.50 -43.87 -29.23
C SER A 686 -10.90 -42.48 -28.76
N SER A 687 -10.37 -41.38 -29.31
CA SER A 687 -10.89 -40.04 -28.99
C SER A 687 -10.61 -39.04 -30.12
N THR A 688 -11.66 -38.39 -30.62
CA THR A 688 -11.56 -37.13 -31.35
C THR A 688 -10.78 -36.13 -30.49
N ARG A 689 -9.74 -35.49 -31.03
CA ARG A 689 -8.95 -34.50 -30.30
C ARG A 689 -9.00 -33.15 -30.99
N TYR A 690 -9.27 -32.11 -30.21
CA TYR A 690 -9.22 -30.73 -30.66
C TYR A 690 -7.97 -30.04 -30.14
N TYR A 691 -7.54 -29.03 -30.87
CA TYR A 691 -6.41 -28.16 -30.54
C TYR A 691 -6.81 -26.71 -30.75
N ALA A 692 -6.18 -25.82 -29.99
CA ALA A 692 -6.16 -24.40 -30.34
C ALA A 692 -4.93 -24.15 -31.21
N ILE A 693 -5.11 -23.53 -32.36
CA ILE A 693 -4.03 -23.20 -33.30
C ILE A 693 -3.95 -21.68 -33.42
N LYS A 694 -2.84 -21.11 -32.93
CA LYS A 694 -2.53 -19.69 -33.10
C LYS A 694 -1.72 -19.50 -34.37
N VAL A 695 -2.24 -18.70 -35.29
CA VAL A 695 -1.64 -18.37 -36.58
C VAL A 695 -1.00 -17.00 -36.50
N LEU A 696 0.29 -16.92 -36.84
CA LEU A 696 1.10 -15.70 -36.86
C LEU A 696 1.61 -15.46 -38.28
N LEU A 697 1.76 -14.20 -38.70
CA LEU A 697 2.50 -13.87 -39.93
C LEU A 697 3.99 -14.11 -39.72
N LYS A 698 4.67 -14.78 -40.64
CA LYS A 698 6.10 -15.06 -40.56
C LYS A 698 6.91 -13.76 -40.69
N ALA A 699 7.68 -13.42 -39.65
CA ALA A 699 8.52 -12.22 -39.64
C ALA A 699 9.89 -12.48 -40.30
N ASP A 700 10.49 -11.44 -40.89
CA ASP A 700 11.87 -11.51 -41.40
C ASP A 700 12.84 -11.74 -40.24
N THR A 701 13.76 -12.68 -40.41
CA THR A 701 14.80 -13.11 -39.46
C THR A 701 15.67 -11.98 -38.88
N GLN A 702 15.77 -10.82 -39.53
CA GLN A 702 16.50 -9.64 -39.02
C GLN A 702 15.58 -8.57 -38.38
N SER A 703 14.28 -8.81 -38.31
CA SER A 703 13.29 -7.87 -37.80
C SER A 703 13.06 -7.99 -36.30
N ARG A 704 12.65 -6.89 -35.67
CA ARG A 704 12.23 -6.86 -34.27
C ARG A 704 11.02 -7.78 -34.00
N ASP A 705 10.18 -8.00 -35.00
CA ASP A 705 9.00 -8.88 -34.91
C ASP A 705 9.40 -10.35 -34.80
N TYR A 706 10.49 -10.75 -35.45
CA TYR A 706 11.06 -12.10 -35.31
C TYR A 706 11.60 -12.38 -33.90
N GLU A 707 12.28 -11.40 -33.30
CA GLU A 707 12.74 -11.48 -31.90
C GLU A 707 11.58 -11.58 -30.90
N MET A 708 10.47 -10.87 -31.15
CA MET A 708 9.25 -10.96 -30.32
C MET A 708 8.54 -12.30 -30.49
N GLN A 709 8.45 -12.84 -31.71
CA GLN A 709 7.91 -14.18 -31.98
C GLN A 709 8.75 -15.27 -31.29
N LEU A 710 10.08 -15.15 -31.29
CA LEU A 710 10.97 -16.05 -30.56
C LEU A 710 10.79 -15.96 -29.05
N ARG A 711 10.58 -14.76 -28.50
CA ARG A 711 10.31 -14.56 -27.06
C ARG A 711 8.98 -15.19 -26.64
N GLU A 712 7.92 -14.97 -27.41
CA GLU A 712 6.61 -15.59 -27.17
C GLU A 712 6.71 -17.12 -27.22
N LEU A 713 7.41 -17.69 -28.22
CA LEU A 713 7.61 -19.13 -28.33
C LEU A 713 8.42 -19.70 -27.15
N LYS A 714 9.44 -18.96 -26.67
CA LYS A 714 10.23 -19.32 -25.48
C LYS A 714 9.40 -19.22 -24.20
N LEU A 715 8.52 -18.22 -24.09
CA LEU A 715 7.62 -18.04 -22.95
C LEU A 715 6.63 -19.21 -22.90
N GLN A 716 5.92 -19.48 -23.98
CA GLN A 716 4.94 -20.57 -24.12
C GLN A 716 5.54 -21.95 -23.79
N LYS A 717 6.79 -22.21 -24.22
CA LYS A 717 7.54 -23.43 -23.83
C LYS A 717 7.90 -23.50 -22.34
N LYS A 718 8.11 -22.37 -21.67
CA LYS A 718 8.39 -22.32 -20.22
C LYS A 718 7.12 -22.52 -19.38
N VAL A 719 5.97 -22.02 -19.82
CA VAL A 719 4.71 -22.10 -19.07
C VAL A 719 4.00 -23.46 -19.21
N SER A 720 4.35 -24.25 -20.22
CA SER A 720 3.69 -25.51 -20.61
C SER A 720 3.83 -26.69 -19.62
N HIS A 721 4.35 -26.46 -18.42
CA HIS A 721 4.51 -27.49 -17.37
C HIS A 721 3.69 -27.17 -16.10
N HIS A 722 2.87 -26.11 -16.13
CA HIS A 722 1.99 -25.74 -15.02
C HIS A 722 0.63 -26.47 -15.16
N PRO A 723 0.12 -27.16 -14.13
CA PRO A 723 -1.08 -28.01 -14.21
C PRO A 723 -2.41 -27.28 -14.51
N ASN A 724 -2.38 -25.95 -14.63
CA ASN A 724 -3.56 -25.09 -14.79
C ASN A 724 -3.52 -24.24 -16.09
N ILE A 725 -2.62 -24.52 -17.05
CA ILE A 725 -2.41 -23.70 -18.26
C ILE A 725 -2.35 -24.59 -19.50
N VAL A 726 -2.87 -24.09 -20.62
CA VAL A 726 -2.84 -24.66 -21.97
C VAL A 726 -1.46 -25.23 -22.34
N THR A 727 -1.38 -26.52 -22.69
CA THR A 727 -0.10 -27.19 -23.02
C THR A 727 0.38 -26.84 -24.44
N PHE A 728 1.61 -26.36 -24.59
CA PHE A 728 2.24 -26.20 -25.90
C PHE A 728 2.61 -27.56 -26.52
N CYS A 729 2.05 -27.90 -27.69
CA CYS A 729 2.29 -29.18 -28.35
C CYS A 729 3.35 -29.12 -29.46
N GLY A 730 3.57 -27.94 -30.03
CA GLY A 730 4.55 -27.74 -31.11
C GLY A 730 4.24 -26.50 -31.94
N ALA A 731 5.12 -26.19 -32.89
CA ALA A 731 4.89 -25.18 -33.90
C ALA A 731 5.48 -25.61 -35.24
N PHE A 732 4.89 -25.16 -36.34
CA PHE A 732 5.38 -25.41 -37.69
C PHE A 732 5.14 -24.19 -38.58
N GLU A 733 5.89 -24.12 -39.67
CA GLU A 733 5.76 -23.06 -40.67
C GLU A 733 5.08 -23.63 -41.92
N GLU A 734 4.15 -22.88 -42.47
CA GLU A 734 3.50 -23.21 -43.73
C GLU A 734 3.19 -21.90 -44.47
N ASN A 735 3.75 -21.75 -45.68
CA ASN A 735 3.75 -20.49 -46.45
C ASN A 735 4.33 -19.31 -45.65
N ASP A 736 3.65 -18.16 -45.66
CA ASP A 736 4.03 -16.93 -44.95
C ASP A 736 3.55 -16.91 -43.49
N PHE A 737 3.23 -18.06 -42.90
CA PHE A 737 2.64 -18.15 -41.57
C PHE A 737 3.34 -19.16 -40.67
N VAL A 738 3.30 -18.87 -39.37
CA VAL A 738 3.75 -19.75 -38.29
C VAL A 738 2.51 -20.21 -37.51
N PHE A 739 2.32 -21.52 -37.42
CA PHE A 739 1.21 -22.15 -36.72
C PHE A 739 1.71 -22.74 -35.40
N VAL A 740 1.19 -22.22 -34.29
CA VAL A 740 1.49 -22.68 -32.93
C VAL A 740 0.34 -23.57 -32.46
N VAL A 741 0.63 -24.84 -32.18
CA VAL A 741 -0.33 -25.86 -31.77
C VAL A 741 -0.36 -25.98 -30.25
N LEU A 742 -1.54 -25.79 -29.69
CA LEU A 742 -1.83 -25.77 -28.26
C LEU A 742 -2.89 -26.83 -27.92
N GLU A 743 -2.71 -27.58 -26.84
CA GLU A 743 -3.67 -28.60 -26.41
C GLU A 743 -4.95 -27.93 -25.90
N TYR A 744 -6.10 -28.29 -26.48
CA TYR A 744 -7.40 -27.78 -26.09
C TYR A 744 -8.04 -28.73 -25.08
N CYS A 745 -8.20 -28.32 -23.83
CA CYS A 745 -8.98 -29.09 -22.85
C CYS A 745 -10.47 -29.02 -23.21
N GLU A 746 -11.02 -30.09 -23.77
CA GLU A 746 -12.47 -30.26 -23.75
C GLU A 746 -12.91 -30.54 -22.31
N GLY A 747 -13.57 -29.56 -21.69
CA GLY A 747 -14.22 -29.75 -20.41
C GLY A 747 -15.26 -30.87 -20.52
N SER A 748 -15.00 -32.02 -19.90
CA SER A 748 -16.08 -32.97 -19.65
C SER A 748 -17.07 -32.30 -18.70
N SER A 749 -18.37 -32.45 -18.98
CA SER A 749 -19.48 -31.83 -18.24
C SER A 749 -19.60 -32.25 -16.77
N SER A 750 -18.59 -32.91 -16.21
CA SER A 750 -18.53 -33.37 -14.82
C SER A 750 -17.45 -32.67 -13.97
N HIS A 751 -16.72 -31.69 -14.53
CA HIS A 751 -15.73 -30.91 -13.78
C HIS A 751 -16.09 -29.41 -13.69
N PRO A 752 -15.99 -28.79 -12.50
CA PRO A 752 -16.52 -27.45 -12.21
C PRO A 752 -15.71 -26.29 -12.83
N MET A 753 -14.93 -26.56 -13.87
CA MET A 753 -14.04 -25.59 -14.54
C MET A 753 -14.52 -25.20 -15.94
N SER A 754 -15.72 -25.61 -16.38
CA SER A 754 -16.23 -25.35 -17.74
C SER A 754 -16.82 -23.94 -17.97
N ARG A 755 -16.47 -22.94 -17.16
CA ARG A 755 -17.01 -21.56 -17.25
C ARG A 755 -15.96 -20.44 -17.15
N PHE A 756 -14.70 -20.71 -17.49
CA PHE A 756 -13.70 -19.66 -17.65
C PHE A 756 -13.58 -19.20 -19.11
#